data_AF-A0AAP2S5Y0-F1
#
_entry.id   AF-A0AAP2S5Y0-F1
#
_cell.length_a   1.000
_cell.length_b   1.000
_cell.length_c   1.000
_cell.angle_alpha   90.00
_cell.angle_beta   90.00
_cell.angle_gamma   90.00
#
_symmetry.space_group_name_H-M   'P 1'
#
loop_
_entity.id
_entity.type
_entity.pdbx_description
1 polymer ?
#
loop_
_entity_poly.entity_id
_entity_poly.type
_entity_poly.pdbx_seq_one_letter_code
_entity_poly.pdbx_strand_id
1 'polypeptide(L)'
;MPNLTTVRPAFRVNETSKVGTGNSDAGAFLPADLSASVKQPLIMDSVTTLTNKADKQLANVYRQILLDFADGKSTLHPANKLISDISENSTFGKWRSLIHSILSSQDFTQWAAKNKVSLLHDITISPKDLCIVARVSGKPVHFPRADFSSFELLMKVAEAFSPTFDTTYNPSGAYTTEVARFYGKSVPVNNPANTLKERVRASAAELEDDTAFSDFSHDSVRSESELRLNQSVLAELNEKQKIIQLLETFPKDGSRQLSEFLENTNIDINAMPAPGQAPSDTGKETISLEKYINIQGWVLPSSADELNALLSALKISEPSSPRYGDFGGALSWPVPMANPRRLHIINLSRVSLPGASGLLGYLSNHRRWETHELRNPRRVIEQILQSPNAQALGKSLQDTVGGIATDTSASDYVLASIHEAFEPGLRRSRTAVGGFEIAQPGNRGLTASAVVKRLADHLLGATSGTGHSRVTRELAPIAAHLLLSKRFPEFLVKNIPDKVRYGSHEWMALSVAVAQVEAQSPGATSTMSYLEVLHRSDMLSLISVQQQVEQTAKLAALMDWGVANSIAPLNPGDDYTQAQQQLVLTKFNKRTIEYLQATEFNSAPLPKRADIGAKNLYDALGFNDKANHPYLNSLISKLGIRGATIESYRKEHGEKAAFYAFINEKCIGAAFYNKDFPGPYS
;
A
#
# COMPACT_ATOMS: atom_id res chain seq x y z
N MET A 1 -3.04 -5.92 27.93
CA MET A 1 -2.10 -6.50 26.95
C MET A 1 -2.73 -7.76 26.40
N PRO A 2 -3.22 -7.80 25.15
CA PRO A 2 -3.82 -9.00 24.59
C PRO A 2 -2.75 -9.94 24.01
N ASN A 3 -3.01 -11.23 24.18
CA ASN A 3 -2.21 -12.38 23.78
C ASN A 3 -1.87 -12.42 22.28
N LEU A 4 -0.59 -12.59 21.97
CA LEU A 4 0.00 -12.74 20.62
C LEU A 4 -0.02 -14.21 20.11
N THR A 5 -0.96 -15.05 20.55
CA THR A 5 -0.89 -16.51 20.36
C THR A 5 -1.58 -17.05 19.09
N THR A 6 -2.05 -16.22 18.17
CA THR A 6 -2.77 -16.69 16.98
C THR A 6 -2.29 -16.02 15.71
N VAL A 7 -1.05 -16.32 15.29
CA VAL A 7 -0.65 -16.22 13.89
C VAL A 7 0.26 -17.42 13.59
N ARG A 8 -0.29 -18.46 12.96
CA ARG A 8 0.47 -19.60 12.42
C ARG A 8 0.63 -19.40 10.91
N PRO A 9 1.84 -19.13 10.39
CA PRO A 9 2.08 -19.27 8.96
C PRO A 9 2.16 -20.77 8.64
N ALA A 10 1.11 -21.33 8.05
CA ALA A 10 1.13 -22.70 7.55
C ALA A 10 1.96 -22.77 6.27
N PHE A 11 3.23 -23.18 6.38
CA PHE A 11 3.98 -23.71 5.24
C PHE A 11 3.44 -25.10 4.90
N ARG A 12 2.41 -25.17 4.05
CA ARG A 12 2.01 -26.42 3.39
C ARG A 12 2.42 -26.33 1.92
N VAL A 13 3.47 -27.06 1.55
CA VAL A 13 3.76 -27.37 0.14
C VAL A 13 3.02 -28.66 -0.16
N ASN A 14 2.06 -28.62 -1.10
CA ASN A 14 1.39 -29.83 -1.59
C ASN A 14 2.39 -30.63 -2.43
N GLU A 15 2.92 -31.71 -1.86
CA GLU A 15 3.60 -32.77 -2.61
C GLU A 15 2.56 -33.64 -3.32
N THR A 16 2.18 -33.30 -4.55
CA THR A 16 1.82 -34.29 -5.58
C THR A 16 1.79 -33.62 -6.94
N SER A 17 2.77 -33.88 -7.79
CA SER A 17 2.58 -33.95 -9.25
C SER A 17 3.73 -34.74 -9.88
N LYS A 18 3.36 -35.87 -10.47
CA LYS A 18 4.25 -36.77 -11.21
C LYS A 18 4.85 -36.06 -12.42
N VAL A 19 6.13 -36.33 -12.63
CA VAL A 19 6.94 -35.97 -13.78
C VAL A 19 6.29 -36.43 -15.09
N GLY A 20 6.03 -35.49 -15.98
CA GLY A 20 5.80 -35.71 -17.41
C GLY A 20 6.83 -34.90 -18.20
N THR A 21 7.77 -35.58 -18.83
CA THR A 21 8.77 -35.00 -19.73
C THR A 21 8.11 -34.49 -21.01
N GLY A 22 8.33 -33.23 -21.38
CA GLY A 22 7.87 -32.70 -22.67
C GLY A 22 8.29 -31.24 -22.92
N ASN A 23 9.34 -31.08 -23.73
CA ASN A 23 9.76 -29.95 -24.57
C ASN A 23 9.67 -28.48 -24.09
N SER A 24 10.81 -27.83 -24.31
CA SER A 24 11.05 -26.40 -24.44
C SER A 24 10.04 -25.67 -25.33
N ASP A 25 9.34 -24.69 -24.77
CA ASP A 25 9.07 -23.38 -25.39
C ASP A 25 8.38 -22.47 -24.35
N ALA A 26 9.16 -21.57 -23.74
CA ALA A 26 8.65 -20.55 -22.82
C ALA A 26 8.15 -19.34 -23.62
N GLY A 27 6.95 -19.48 -24.19
CA GLY A 27 6.18 -18.38 -24.76
C GLY A 27 5.41 -17.63 -23.67
N ALA A 28 5.62 -16.32 -23.59
CA ALA A 28 4.88 -15.39 -22.75
C ALA A 28 3.37 -15.46 -23.08
N PHE A 29 2.56 -15.94 -22.13
CA PHE A 29 1.10 -15.76 -22.17
C PHE A 29 0.75 -14.40 -21.56
N LEU A 30 0.84 -13.37 -22.40
CA LEU A 30 0.01 -12.19 -22.28
C LEU A 30 -1.42 -12.58 -22.72
N PRO A 31 -2.49 -12.07 -22.10
CA PRO A 31 -3.78 -12.08 -22.76
C PRO A 31 -3.70 -11.15 -23.99
N ALA A 32 -3.53 -11.74 -25.17
CA ALA A 32 -3.71 -11.08 -26.44
C ALA A 32 -5.22 -11.00 -26.73
N ASP A 33 -5.78 -9.80 -26.86
CA ASP A 33 -6.07 -9.19 -28.18
C ASP A 33 -7.01 -8.00 -28.00
N LEU A 34 -6.44 -6.79 -27.95
CA LEU A 34 -7.14 -5.55 -28.30
C LEU A 34 -6.36 -4.86 -29.41
N SER A 35 -6.04 -5.60 -30.48
CA SER A 35 -5.64 -4.98 -31.74
C SER A 35 -6.88 -4.58 -32.55
N ALA A 36 -7.58 -3.54 -32.07
CA ALA A 36 -8.63 -2.90 -32.86
C ALA A 36 -8.00 -2.18 -34.06
N SER A 37 -8.10 -2.84 -35.20
CA SER A 37 -7.70 -2.37 -36.52
C SER A 37 -8.29 -0.99 -36.86
N VAL A 38 -7.39 -0.03 -37.11
CA VAL A 38 -7.48 1.11 -38.04
C VAL A 38 -8.89 1.67 -38.33
N LYS A 39 -9.48 2.34 -37.32
CA LYS A 39 -10.46 3.45 -37.49
C LYS A 39 -10.25 4.60 -36.48
N GLN A 40 -9.07 4.69 -35.86
CA GLN A 40 -8.77 5.67 -34.80
C GLN A 40 -8.54 7.13 -35.23
N PRO A 41 -8.08 7.49 -36.44
CA PRO A 41 -7.81 8.90 -36.76
C PRO A 41 -9.10 9.76 -36.78
N LEU A 42 -10.18 9.23 -37.36
CA LEU A 42 -11.41 9.99 -37.59
C LEU A 42 -12.25 10.26 -36.32
N ILE A 43 -12.11 9.42 -35.29
CA ILE A 43 -12.86 9.54 -34.03
C ILE A 43 -12.18 10.55 -33.08
N MET A 44 -10.83 10.58 -33.03
CA MET A 44 -10.12 11.56 -32.19
C MET A 44 -10.30 12.99 -32.69
N ASP A 45 -10.29 13.21 -34.00
CA ASP A 45 -10.49 14.56 -34.57
C ASP A 45 -11.88 15.11 -34.24
N SER A 46 -12.92 14.27 -34.31
CA SER A 46 -14.31 14.67 -34.01
C SER A 46 -14.55 14.98 -32.53
N VAL A 47 -13.99 14.19 -31.60
CA VAL A 47 -14.07 14.44 -30.14
C VAL A 47 -13.32 15.72 -29.73
N THR A 48 -12.16 15.98 -30.34
CA THR A 48 -11.37 17.19 -30.09
C THR A 48 -12.11 18.43 -30.57
N THR A 49 -12.78 18.34 -31.74
CA THR A 49 -13.59 19.43 -32.30
C THR A 49 -14.83 19.74 -31.44
N LEU A 50 -15.49 18.71 -30.88
CA LEU A 50 -16.64 18.87 -29.98
C LEU A 50 -16.25 19.54 -28.65
N THR A 51 -15.12 19.12 -28.08
CA THR A 51 -14.59 19.65 -26.82
C THR A 51 -14.25 21.13 -26.96
N ASN A 52 -13.52 21.50 -28.03
CA ASN A 52 -13.17 22.89 -28.30
C ASN A 52 -14.42 23.78 -28.45
N LYS A 53 -15.45 23.31 -29.17
CA LYS A 53 -16.71 24.04 -29.29
C LYS A 53 -17.40 24.28 -27.93
N ALA A 54 -17.42 23.28 -27.06
CA ALA A 54 -18.00 23.40 -25.73
C ALA A 54 -17.19 24.34 -24.82
N ASP A 55 -15.85 24.32 -24.93
CA ASP A 55 -14.99 25.27 -24.21
C ASP A 55 -15.17 26.71 -24.68
N LYS A 56 -15.38 26.94 -25.98
CA LYS A 56 -15.75 28.27 -26.51
C LYS A 56 -17.08 28.77 -25.94
N GLN A 57 -18.08 27.88 -25.86
CA GLN A 57 -19.37 28.22 -25.26
C GLN A 57 -19.21 28.61 -23.78
N LEU A 58 -18.44 27.83 -23.01
CA LEU A 58 -18.18 28.13 -21.61
C LEU A 58 -17.40 29.44 -21.42
N ALA A 59 -16.42 29.72 -22.28
CA ALA A 59 -15.68 30.99 -22.29
C ALA A 59 -16.61 32.20 -22.52
N ASN A 60 -17.54 32.08 -23.47
CA ASN A 60 -18.53 33.12 -23.74
C ASN A 60 -19.48 33.36 -22.56
N VAL A 61 -19.94 32.30 -21.88
CA VAL A 61 -20.78 32.42 -20.68
C VAL A 61 -20.02 33.13 -19.57
N TYR A 62 -18.77 32.75 -19.30
CA TYR A 62 -17.93 33.41 -18.31
C TYR A 62 -17.69 34.88 -18.64
N ARG A 63 -17.35 35.18 -19.90
CA ARG A 63 -17.16 36.55 -20.39
C ARG A 63 -18.41 37.40 -20.17
N GLN A 64 -19.60 36.88 -20.47
CA GLN A 64 -20.84 37.62 -20.24
C GLN A 64 -21.10 37.93 -18.76
N ILE A 65 -20.79 36.99 -17.86
CA ILE A 65 -20.89 37.25 -16.42
C ILE A 65 -19.99 38.41 -15.98
N LEU A 66 -18.78 38.49 -16.54
CA LEU A 66 -17.87 39.62 -16.30
C LEU A 66 -18.45 40.93 -16.86
N LEU A 67 -18.91 40.93 -18.11
CA LEU A 67 -19.47 42.12 -18.75
C LEU A 67 -20.73 42.63 -18.04
N ASP A 68 -21.64 41.73 -17.63
CA ASP A 68 -22.85 42.11 -16.89
C ASP A 68 -22.55 42.82 -15.57
N PHE A 69 -21.50 42.40 -14.86
CA PHE A 69 -21.04 43.10 -13.67
C PHE A 69 -20.40 44.45 -13.99
N ALA A 70 -19.53 44.50 -15.02
CA ALA A 70 -18.86 45.73 -15.44
C ALA A 70 -19.84 46.80 -15.96
N ASP A 71 -20.91 46.37 -16.64
CA ASP A 71 -22.00 47.20 -17.14
C ASP A 71 -22.99 47.59 -16.03
N GLY A 72 -22.91 46.98 -14.84
CA GLY A 72 -23.81 47.22 -13.72
C GLY A 72 -25.18 46.53 -13.84
N LYS A 73 -25.34 45.58 -14.77
CA LYS A 73 -26.52 44.71 -14.88
C LYS A 73 -26.61 43.70 -13.73
N SER A 74 -25.48 43.37 -13.11
CA SER A 74 -25.39 42.54 -11.90
C SER A 74 -24.65 43.27 -10.78
N THR A 75 -25.19 43.21 -9.56
CA THR A 75 -24.52 43.68 -8.33
C THR A 75 -23.75 42.58 -7.62
N LEU A 76 -24.01 41.31 -7.96
CA LEU A 76 -23.29 40.16 -7.40
C LEU A 76 -21.87 40.13 -7.96
N HIS A 77 -20.87 40.05 -7.07
CA HIS A 77 -19.47 39.90 -7.47
C HIS A 77 -19.31 38.68 -8.41
N PRO A 78 -18.62 38.80 -9.56
CA PRO A 78 -18.56 37.73 -10.55
C PRO A 78 -18.09 36.40 -9.97
N ALA A 79 -17.14 36.42 -9.03
CA ALA A 79 -16.61 35.23 -8.38
C ALA A 79 -17.68 34.33 -7.73
N ASN A 80 -18.80 34.93 -7.28
CA ASN A 80 -19.88 34.26 -6.57
C ASN A 80 -21.07 33.93 -7.48
N LYS A 81 -20.98 34.23 -8.79
CA LYS A 81 -22.04 33.88 -9.73
C LYS A 81 -21.98 32.37 -10.01
N LEU A 82 -23.14 31.72 -9.94
CA LEU A 82 -23.29 30.30 -10.28
C LEU A 82 -23.60 30.15 -11.77
N ILE A 83 -22.89 29.23 -12.44
CA ILE A 83 -23.13 28.81 -13.82
C ILE A 83 -23.82 27.44 -13.76
N SER A 84 -25.09 27.35 -14.15
CA SER A 84 -25.89 26.12 -14.07
C SER A 84 -25.69 25.20 -15.28
N ASP A 85 -25.64 25.76 -16.49
CA ASP A 85 -25.73 25.01 -17.75
C ASP A 85 -24.34 24.77 -18.34
N ILE A 86 -23.51 24.02 -17.62
CA ILE A 86 -22.16 23.68 -18.07
C ILE A 86 -22.20 22.42 -18.92
N SER A 87 -21.79 22.53 -20.18
CA SER A 87 -21.74 21.38 -21.09
C SER A 87 -20.74 20.33 -20.61
N GLU A 88 -21.19 19.08 -20.50
CA GLU A 88 -20.33 17.93 -20.17
C GLU A 88 -19.25 17.65 -21.21
N ASN A 89 -19.34 18.27 -22.40
CA ASN A 89 -18.34 18.14 -23.45
C ASN A 89 -17.18 19.12 -23.28
N SER A 90 -17.33 20.19 -22.49
CA SER A 90 -16.22 21.11 -22.18
C SER A 90 -15.18 20.40 -21.31
N THR A 91 -13.91 20.81 -21.35
CA THR A 91 -12.87 20.19 -20.51
C THR A 91 -13.25 20.27 -19.03
N PHE A 92 -13.68 21.45 -18.55
CA PHE A 92 -14.17 21.61 -17.18
C PHE A 92 -15.38 20.70 -16.89
N GLY A 93 -16.34 20.64 -17.81
CA GLY A 93 -17.55 19.82 -17.68
C GLY A 93 -17.22 18.33 -17.52
N LYS A 94 -16.35 17.79 -18.37
CA LYS A 94 -15.90 16.39 -18.30
C LYS A 94 -15.30 16.03 -16.93
N TRP A 95 -14.36 16.84 -16.45
CA TRP A 95 -13.72 16.62 -15.15
C TRP A 95 -14.69 16.80 -13.98
N ARG A 96 -15.63 17.76 -14.09
CA ARG A 96 -16.66 17.96 -13.08
C ARG A 96 -17.69 16.81 -13.05
N SER A 97 -18.04 16.25 -14.22
CA SER A 97 -18.89 15.06 -14.31
C SER A 97 -18.20 13.85 -13.68
N LEU A 98 -16.86 13.75 -13.72
CA LEU A 98 -16.15 12.72 -12.96
C LEU A 98 -16.29 12.90 -11.43
N ILE A 99 -16.15 14.12 -10.90
CA ILE A 99 -16.44 14.39 -9.47
C ILE A 99 -17.89 14.01 -9.15
N HIS A 100 -18.85 14.37 -10.02
CA HIS A 100 -20.24 13.97 -9.84
C HIS A 100 -20.40 12.46 -9.78
N SER A 101 -19.80 11.70 -10.71
CA SER A 101 -19.87 10.24 -10.72
C SER A 101 -19.28 9.61 -9.46
N ILE A 102 -18.20 10.17 -8.91
CA ILE A 102 -17.62 9.73 -7.63
C ILE A 102 -18.61 10.00 -6.47
N LEU A 103 -19.15 11.21 -6.39
CA LEU A 103 -20.09 11.62 -5.33
C LEU A 103 -21.50 11.03 -5.49
N SER A 104 -21.79 10.43 -6.64
CA SER A 104 -23.01 9.65 -6.91
C SER A 104 -22.79 8.14 -6.79
N SER A 105 -21.55 7.70 -6.52
CA SER A 105 -21.25 6.28 -6.34
C SER A 105 -22.01 5.71 -5.14
N GLN A 106 -22.35 4.42 -5.23
CA GLN A 106 -23.08 3.75 -4.18
C GLN A 106 -22.31 3.74 -2.85
N ASP A 107 -21.00 3.58 -2.92
CA ASP A 107 -20.11 3.61 -1.75
C ASP A 107 -20.15 4.97 -1.03
N PHE A 108 -19.97 6.05 -1.78
CA PHE A 108 -20.05 7.40 -1.21
C PHE A 108 -21.44 7.70 -0.64
N THR A 109 -22.51 7.32 -1.34
CA THR A 109 -23.88 7.59 -0.87
C THR A 109 -24.24 6.79 0.39
N GLN A 110 -23.74 5.55 0.53
CA GLN A 110 -23.84 4.77 1.76
C GLN A 110 -23.08 5.42 2.92
N TRP A 111 -21.83 5.85 2.68
CA TRP A 111 -21.04 6.59 3.65
C TRP A 111 -21.74 7.90 4.07
N ALA A 112 -22.26 8.65 3.11
CA ALA A 112 -22.95 9.92 3.35
C ALA A 112 -24.22 9.71 4.18
N ALA A 113 -25.01 8.68 3.88
CA ALA A 113 -26.19 8.31 4.65
C ALA A 113 -25.83 7.94 6.10
N LYS A 114 -24.80 7.11 6.30
CA LYS A 114 -24.28 6.72 7.62
C LYS A 114 -23.84 7.93 8.45
N ASN A 115 -23.23 8.92 7.81
CA ASN A 115 -22.74 10.15 8.44
C ASN A 115 -23.74 11.32 8.41
N LYS A 116 -24.96 11.12 7.90
CA LYS A 116 -26.02 12.15 7.78
C LYS A 116 -25.57 13.39 6.98
N VAL A 117 -24.72 13.18 5.98
CA VAL A 117 -24.23 14.21 5.07
C VAL A 117 -25.32 14.59 4.07
N SER A 118 -25.54 15.90 3.87
CA SER A 118 -26.47 16.41 2.88
C SER A 118 -25.84 16.47 1.50
N LEU A 119 -26.44 15.74 0.54
CA LEU A 119 -26.01 15.73 -0.87
C LEU A 119 -26.62 16.86 -1.71
N LEU A 120 -27.51 17.67 -1.13
CA LEU A 120 -28.18 18.79 -1.79
C LEU A 120 -27.40 20.11 -1.68
N HIS A 121 -26.33 20.12 -0.90
CA HIS A 121 -25.53 21.31 -0.61
C HIS A 121 -24.10 21.13 -1.09
N ASP A 122 -23.38 22.24 -1.09
CA ASP A 122 -21.96 22.27 -1.42
C ASP A 122 -21.14 21.28 -0.59
N ILE A 123 -20.27 20.57 -1.29
CA ILE A 123 -19.26 19.70 -0.72
C ILE A 123 -17.89 20.30 -1.09
N THR A 124 -17.16 20.77 -0.10
CA THR A 124 -15.81 21.30 -0.29
C THR A 124 -14.79 20.17 -0.15
N ILE A 125 -13.93 20.02 -1.14
CA ILE A 125 -12.92 18.98 -1.24
C ILE A 125 -11.56 19.67 -1.11
N SER A 126 -10.79 19.29 -0.09
CA SER A 126 -9.45 19.83 0.16
C SER A 126 -8.40 18.72 -0.05
N PRO A 127 -7.73 18.68 -1.21
CA PRO A 127 -6.68 17.72 -1.45
C PRO A 127 -5.48 17.90 -0.52
N LYS A 128 -5.11 19.17 -0.26
CA LYS A 128 -3.98 19.53 0.61
C LYS A 128 -4.14 18.98 2.02
N ASP A 129 -5.34 19.10 2.58
CA ASP A 129 -5.65 18.64 3.93
C ASP A 129 -6.19 17.20 3.97
N LEU A 130 -6.30 16.54 2.81
CA LEU A 130 -6.89 15.21 2.62
C LEU A 130 -8.23 15.10 3.36
N CYS A 131 -9.14 16.04 3.10
CA CYS A 131 -10.42 16.12 3.79
C CYS A 131 -11.57 16.59 2.91
N ILE A 132 -12.79 16.26 3.32
CA ILE A 132 -14.02 16.79 2.75
C ILE A 132 -14.76 17.58 3.84
N VAL A 133 -15.30 18.73 3.49
CA VAL A 133 -16.22 19.50 4.33
C VAL A 133 -17.60 19.42 3.71
N ALA A 134 -18.56 18.87 4.48
CA ALA A 134 -19.93 18.72 4.03
C ALA A 134 -20.92 19.10 5.14
N ARG A 135 -22.17 19.38 4.77
CA ARG A 135 -23.19 19.76 5.74
C ARG A 135 -23.82 18.55 6.43
N VAL A 136 -23.78 18.53 7.76
CA VAL A 136 -24.51 17.59 8.61
C VAL A 136 -25.49 18.38 9.46
N SER A 137 -26.79 18.11 9.31
CA SER A 137 -27.85 18.86 10.00
C SER A 137 -27.70 20.39 9.89
N GLY A 138 -27.30 20.88 8.71
CA GLY A 138 -27.13 22.31 8.40
C GLY A 138 -25.79 22.92 8.82
N LYS A 139 -24.92 22.20 9.53
CA LYS A 139 -23.61 22.70 9.95
C LYS A 139 -22.47 22.10 9.11
N PRO A 140 -21.43 22.86 8.76
CA PRO A 140 -20.25 22.30 8.11
C PRO A 140 -19.51 21.36 9.07
N VAL A 141 -19.16 20.17 8.61
CA VAL A 141 -18.39 19.16 9.35
C VAL A 141 -17.22 18.70 8.49
N HIS A 142 -16.04 18.60 9.10
CA HIS A 142 -14.82 18.13 8.46
C HIS A 142 -14.71 16.60 8.58
N PHE A 143 -14.43 15.95 7.47
CA PHE A 143 -14.18 14.52 7.36
C PHE A 143 -12.77 14.30 6.80
N PRO A 144 -11.74 14.26 7.66
CA PRO A 144 -10.38 13.90 7.23
C PRO A 144 -10.35 12.41 6.86
N ARG A 145 -9.80 12.08 5.68
CA ARG A 145 -9.70 10.71 5.16
C ARG A 145 -11.00 9.93 5.32
N ALA A 146 -12.06 10.45 4.72
CA ALA A 146 -13.39 9.84 4.79
C ALA A 146 -13.35 8.39 4.29
N ASP A 147 -13.96 7.50 5.06
CA ASP A 147 -13.92 6.05 4.88
C ASP A 147 -14.89 5.59 3.78
N PHE A 148 -14.54 5.90 2.53
CA PHE A 148 -15.12 5.34 1.32
C PHE A 148 -14.02 5.10 0.27
N SER A 149 -14.17 4.05 -0.54
CA SER A 149 -13.16 3.48 -1.43
C SER A 149 -12.65 4.43 -2.50
N SER A 150 -13.51 5.35 -2.99
CA SER A 150 -13.16 6.34 -4.01
C SER A 150 -12.59 7.65 -3.44
N PHE A 151 -12.28 7.72 -2.13
CA PHE A 151 -11.77 8.94 -1.49
C PHE A 151 -10.46 9.43 -2.10
N GLU A 152 -9.47 8.55 -2.28
CA GLU A 152 -8.17 8.92 -2.86
C GLU A 152 -8.32 9.37 -4.33
N LEU A 153 -9.22 8.72 -5.09
CA LEU A 153 -9.55 9.14 -6.44
C LEU A 153 -10.19 10.54 -6.45
N LEU A 154 -11.08 10.83 -5.50
CA LEU A 154 -11.69 12.16 -5.35
C LEU A 154 -10.63 13.23 -5.08
N MET A 155 -9.65 12.94 -4.21
CA MET A 155 -8.53 13.85 -3.94
C MET A 155 -7.72 14.08 -5.23
N LYS A 156 -7.32 13.01 -5.93
CA LYS A 156 -6.57 13.10 -7.20
C LYS A 156 -7.30 13.93 -8.25
N VAL A 157 -8.61 13.70 -8.42
CA VAL A 157 -9.42 14.45 -9.39
C VAL A 157 -9.55 15.92 -8.97
N ALA A 158 -9.70 16.22 -7.68
CA ALA A 158 -9.74 17.59 -7.18
C ALA A 158 -8.38 18.31 -7.30
N GLU A 159 -7.25 17.62 -7.17
CA GLU A 159 -5.92 18.21 -7.46
C GLU A 159 -5.80 18.68 -8.90
N ALA A 160 -6.43 17.97 -9.85
CA ALA A 160 -6.48 18.40 -11.25
C ALA A 160 -7.24 19.73 -11.41
N PHE A 161 -8.22 20.05 -10.56
CA PHE A 161 -8.86 21.38 -10.55
C PHE A 161 -7.93 22.44 -9.96
N SER A 162 -7.33 22.15 -8.81
CA SER A 162 -6.26 22.97 -8.25
C SER A 162 -5.48 22.23 -7.17
N PRO A 163 -4.13 22.22 -7.22
CA PRO A 163 -3.32 21.62 -6.16
C PRO A 163 -3.22 22.50 -4.90
N THR A 164 -3.61 23.77 -4.98
CA THR A 164 -3.40 24.76 -3.90
C THR A 164 -4.69 25.25 -3.26
N PHE A 165 -5.83 25.09 -3.94
CA PHE A 165 -7.12 25.57 -3.47
C PHE A 165 -8.12 24.43 -3.39
N ASP A 166 -9.03 24.55 -2.43
CA ASP A 166 -10.15 23.63 -2.31
C ASP A 166 -11.10 23.76 -3.51
N THR A 167 -11.67 22.62 -3.90
CA THR A 167 -12.70 22.52 -4.94
C THR A 167 -14.08 22.41 -4.29
N THR A 168 -15.06 23.21 -4.72
CA THR A 168 -16.41 23.19 -4.15
C THR A 168 -17.39 22.56 -5.15
N TYR A 169 -17.80 21.34 -4.86
CA TYR A 169 -18.80 20.69 -5.67
C TYR A 169 -20.21 21.13 -5.25
N ASN A 170 -20.92 21.84 -6.13
CA ASN A 170 -22.35 22.17 -5.98
C ASN A 170 -23.14 21.37 -7.03
N PRO A 171 -24.17 20.57 -6.68
CA PRO A 171 -24.90 19.76 -7.66
C PRO A 171 -25.63 20.57 -8.75
N SER A 172 -25.99 21.83 -8.48
CA SER A 172 -26.75 22.71 -9.39
C SER A 172 -25.90 23.55 -10.35
N GLY A 173 -24.57 23.52 -10.24
CA GLY A 173 -23.69 24.29 -11.14
C GLY A 173 -22.26 24.37 -10.64
N ALA A 174 -21.51 25.35 -11.15
CA ALA A 174 -20.19 25.70 -10.60
C ALA A 174 -20.07 27.21 -10.44
N TYR A 175 -19.32 27.66 -9.44
CA TYR A 175 -19.07 29.09 -9.29
C TYR A 175 -18.08 29.56 -10.35
N THR A 176 -18.28 30.79 -10.85
CA THR A 176 -17.39 31.42 -11.84
C THR A 176 -15.92 31.41 -11.41
N THR A 177 -15.64 31.50 -10.09
CA THR A 177 -14.26 31.39 -9.58
C THR A 177 -13.63 30.01 -9.80
N GLU A 178 -14.42 28.93 -9.83
CA GLU A 178 -13.91 27.57 -10.00
C GLU A 178 -13.57 27.31 -11.47
N VAL A 179 -14.45 27.77 -12.36
CA VAL A 179 -14.21 27.74 -13.81
C VAL A 179 -12.95 28.54 -14.14
N ALA A 180 -12.79 29.76 -13.61
CA ALA A 180 -11.58 30.55 -13.83
C ALA A 180 -10.31 29.81 -13.39
N ARG A 181 -10.31 29.28 -12.15
CA ARG A 181 -9.14 28.60 -11.58
C ARG A 181 -8.74 27.36 -12.38
N PHE A 182 -9.72 26.58 -12.84
CA PHE A 182 -9.47 25.38 -13.64
C PHE A 182 -8.67 25.68 -14.92
N TYR A 183 -8.93 26.82 -15.56
CA TYR A 183 -8.22 27.26 -16.76
C TYR A 183 -7.05 28.23 -16.45
N GLY A 184 -6.55 28.26 -15.21
CA GLY A 184 -5.40 29.10 -14.82
C GLY A 184 -5.68 30.60 -14.78
N LYS A 185 -6.95 31.01 -14.86
CA LYS A 185 -7.40 32.41 -14.76
C LYS A 185 -7.81 32.74 -13.32
N SER A 186 -7.92 34.03 -13.03
CA SER A 186 -8.47 34.51 -11.76
C SER A 186 -9.60 35.50 -12.01
N VAL A 187 -10.60 35.51 -11.13
CA VAL A 187 -11.61 36.56 -11.15
C VAL A 187 -11.03 37.81 -10.49
N PRO A 188 -11.03 38.98 -11.16
CA PRO A 188 -10.40 40.18 -10.61
C PRO A 188 -10.96 40.57 -9.23
N VAL A 189 -10.07 41.01 -8.32
CA VAL A 189 -10.38 41.46 -6.94
C VAL A 189 -9.94 42.90 -6.73
N ASN A 190 -10.61 43.64 -5.83
CA ASN A 190 -10.36 45.06 -5.56
C ASN A 190 -8.87 45.41 -5.41
N ASN A 191 -8.46 46.50 -6.05
CA ASN A 191 -7.09 47.01 -6.06
C ASN A 191 -7.15 48.56 -6.10
N PRO A 192 -6.26 49.28 -5.40
CA PRO A 192 -6.20 50.75 -5.43
C PRO A 192 -5.90 51.36 -6.81
N ALA A 193 -5.30 50.64 -7.75
CA ALA A 193 -4.85 51.22 -9.04
C ALA A 193 -5.98 51.44 -10.06
N ASN A 194 -6.99 50.56 -10.10
CA ASN A 194 -8.09 50.57 -11.08
C ASN A 194 -9.39 50.12 -10.41
N THR A 195 -10.56 50.58 -10.89
CA THR A 195 -11.84 50.10 -10.34
C THR A 195 -12.05 48.61 -10.66
N LEU A 196 -12.83 47.91 -9.82
CA LEU A 196 -13.17 46.50 -10.08
C LEU A 196 -13.88 46.31 -11.42
N LYS A 197 -14.77 47.24 -11.79
CA LYS A 197 -15.49 47.18 -13.06
C LYS A 197 -14.55 47.28 -14.27
N GLU A 198 -13.55 48.15 -14.22
CA GLU A 198 -12.55 48.27 -15.29
C GLU A 198 -11.69 47.01 -15.41
N ARG A 199 -11.23 46.43 -14.30
CA ARG A 199 -10.43 45.20 -14.35
C ARG A 199 -11.24 44.00 -14.83
N VAL A 200 -12.50 43.89 -14.40
CA VAL A 200 -13.42 42.84 -14.88
C VAL A 200 -13.67 43.01 -16.37
N ARG A 201 -13.85 44.24 -16.87
CA ARG A 201 -13.99 44.49 -18.31
C ARG A 201 -12.71 44.17 -19.09
N ALA A 202 -11.54 44.48 -18.56
CA ALA A 202 -10.26 44.10 -19.16
C ALA A 202 -10.10 42.58 -19.24
N SER A 203 -10.44 41.85 -18.17
CA SER A 203 -10.40 40.38 -18.17
C SER A 203 -11.40 39.76 -19.15
N ALA A 204 -12.57 40.40 -19.35
CA ALA A 204 -13.53 39.98 -20.38
C ALA A 204 -13.03 40.26 -21.82
N ALA A 205 -12.18 41.27 -22.00
CA ALA A 205 -11.59 41.58 -23.30
C ALA A 205 -10.51 40.57 -23.71
N GLU A 206 -9.86 39.89 -22.75
CA GLU A 206 -8.94 38.77 -23.03
C GLU A 206 -9.63 37.53 -23.60
N LEU A 207 -10.97 37.48 -23.57
CA LEU A 207 -11.79 36.40 -24.12
C LEU A 207 -12.53 36.96 -25.35
N GLU A 208 -11.83 37.17 -26.46
CA GLU A 208 -12.44 37.61 -27.72
C GLU A 208 -13.45 36.58 -28.26
N ASP A 209 -14.36 37.00 -29.14
CA ASP A 209 -15.25 36.08 -29.84
C ASP A 209 -14.40 34.99 -30.52
N ASP A 210 -14.79 33.72 -30.34
CA ASP A 210 -14.06 32.50 -30.75
C ASP A 210 -12.91 31.99 -29.87
N THR A 211 -12.56 32.64 -28.76
CA THR A 211 -11.54 32.10 -27.83
C THR A 211 -12.07 30.89 -27.06
N ALA A 212 -11.35 29.75 -27.07
CA ALA A 212 -11.70 28.60 -26.24
C ALA A 212 -11.01 28.71 -24.89
N PHE A 213 -11.70 28.33 -23.79
CA PHE A 213 -11.04 28.31 -22.49
C PHE A 213 -9.84 27.35 -22.42
N SER A 214 -9.89 26.26 -23.19
CA SER A 214 -8.78 25.31 -23.31
C SER A 214 -7.51 25.91 -23.90
N ASP A 215 -7.58 27.03 -24.62
CA ASP A 215 -6.40 27.73 -25.16
C ASP A 215 -5.49 28.25 -24.04
N PHE A 216 -6.03 28.47 -22.83
CA PHE A 216 -5.29 28.90 -21.65
C PHE A 216 -4.81 27.74 -20.76
N SER A 217 -5.27 26.51 -21.03
CA SER A 217 -4.93 25.33 -20.24
C SER A 217 -3.70 24.63 -20.81
N HIS A 218 -2.57 24.70 -20.11
CA HIS A 218 -1.31 24.06 -20.51
C HIS A 218 -0.89 22.88 -19.61
N ASP A 219 -1.71 22.48 -18.63
CA ASP A 219 -1.35 21.41 -17.70
C ASP A 219 -1.60 20.02 -18.29
N SER A 220 -0.53 19.24 -18.44
CA SER A 220 -0.56 17.82 -18.84
C SER A 220 -1.46 16.94 -17.98
N VAL A 221 -1.74 17.36 -16.73
CA VAL A 221 -2.58 16.64 -15.77
C VAL A 221 -4.06 16.65 -16.17
N ARG A 222 -4.50 17.60 -16.99
CA ARG A 222 -5.90 17.72 -17.43
C ARG A 222 -6.18 17.06 -18.79
N SER A 223 -5.30 16.17 -19.24
CA SER A 223 -5.42 15.51 -20.54
C SER A 223 -6.62 14.54 -20.61
N GLU A 224 -7.11 14.30 -21.82
CA GLU A 224 -8.17 13.30 -22.08
C GLU A 224 -7.73 11.89 -21.67
N SER A 225 -6.43 11.57 -21.79
CA SER A 225 -5.86 10.31 -21.34
C SER A 225 -5.95 10.15 -19.82
N GLU A 226 -5.64 11.20 -19.05
CA GLU A 226 -5.71 11.17 -17.59
C GLU A 226 -7.16 11.08 -17.10
N LEU A 227 -8.08 11.78 -17.78
CA LEU A 227 -9.52 11.66 -17.52
C LEU A 227 -10.00 10.21 -17.71
N ARG A 228 -9.65 9.57 -18.83
CA ARG A 228 -10.02 8.17 -19.11
C ARG A 228 -9.43 7.20 -18.10
N LEU A 229 -8.19 7.43 -17.68
CA LEU A 229 -7.55 6.63 -16.63
C LEU A 229 -8.36 6.73 -15.32
N ASN A 230 -8.68 7.94 -14.87
CA ASN A 230 -9.44 8.14 -13.64
C ASN A 230 -10.89 7.58 -13.74
N GLN A 231 -11.50 7.60 -14.92
CA GLN A 231 -12.78 6.95 -15.18
C GLN A 231 -12.69 5.41 -15.09
N SER A 232 -11.62 4.80 -15.62
CA SER A 232 -11.37 3.35 -15.48
C SER A 232 -11.23 2.95 -14.02
N VAL A 233 -10.45 3.71 -13.25
CA VAL A 233 -10.28 3.47 -11.81
C VAL A 233 -11.62 3.55 -11.07
N LEU A 234 -12.48 4.53 -11.39
CA LEU A 234 -13.81 4.60 -10.79
C LEU A 234 -14.69 3.39 -11.15
N ALA A 235 -14.63 2.93 -12.41
CA ALA A 235 -15.38 1.76 -12.85
C ALA A 235 -14.95 0.50 -12.08
N GLU A 236 -13.63 0.27 -11.97
CA GLU A 236 -13.05 -0.84 -11.20
C GLU A 236 -13.48 -0.80 -9.72
N LEU A 237 -13.45 0.39 -9.09
CA LEU A 237 -13.91 0.57 -7.70
C LEU A 237 -15.40 0.28 -7.53
N ASN A 238 -16.24 0.76 -8.45
CA ASN A 238 -17.68 0.53 -8.39
C ASN A 238 -18.03 -0.94 -8.64
N GLU A 239 -17.35 -1.58 -9.58
CA GLU A 239 -17.48 -3.03 -9.84
C GLU A 239 -17.11 -3.83 -8.60
N LYS A 240 -15.94 -3.56 -8.00
CA LYS A 240 -15.49 -4.18 -6.76
C LYS A 240 -16.52 -4.03 -5.63
N GLN A 241 -17.10 -2.84 -5.45
CA GLN A 241 -18.13 -2.61 -4.43
C GLN A 241 -19.41 -3.40 -4.69
N LYS A 242 -19.84 -3.51 -5.96
CA LYS A 242 -20.99 -4.32 -6.36
C LYS A 242 -20.77 -5.80 -6.01
N ILE A 243 -19.56 -6.31 -6.25
CA ILE A 243 -19.19 -7.69 -5.90
C ILE A 243 -19.19 -7.91 -4.39
N ILE A 244 -18.61 -6.98 -3.62
CA ILE A 244 -18.63 -7.05 -2.14
C ILE A 244 -20.07 -7.17 -1.64
N GLN A 245 -20.98 -6.32 -2.12
CA GLN A 245 -22.39 -6.36 -1.69
C GLN A 245 -23.08 -7.66 -2.06
N LEU A 246 -22.85 -8.17 -3.28
CA LEU A 246 -23.41 -9.46 -3.70
C LEU A 246 -22.92 -10.57 -2.76
N LEU A 247 -21.63 -10.65 -2.49
CA LEU A 247 -21.06 -11.64 -1.58
C LEU A 247 -21.60 -11.50 -0.14
N GLU A 248 -21.88 -10.29 0.33
CA GLU A 248 -22.50 -10.04 1.64
C GLU A 248 -23.94 -10.53 1.76
N THR A 249 -24.64 -10.76 0.64
CA THR A 249 -26.00 -11.33 0.66
C THR A 249 -26.03 -12.83 0.99
N PHE A 250 -24.86 -13.49 1.07
CA PHE A 250 -24.79 -14.89 1.43
C PHE A 250 -25.42 -15.15 2.82
N PRO A 251 -26.41 -16.05 2.93
CA PRO A 251 -27.10 -16.30 4.18
C PRO A 251 -26.19 -17.08 5.16
N LYS A 252 -25.88 -16.45 6.30
CA LYS A 252 -24.97 -17.01 7.33
C LYS A 252 -25.64 -17.98 8.31
N ASP A 253 -26.93 -18.22 8.15
CA ASP A 253 -27.75 -19.11 8.99
C ASP A 253 -27.65 -20.60 8.59
N GLY A 254 -26.87 -20.91 7.55
CA GLY A 254 -26.71 -22.27 7.02
C GLY A 254 -27.84 -22.72 6.11
N SER A 255 -28.76 -21.82 5.73
CA SER A 255 -29.89 -22.13 4.84
C SER A 255 -29.48 -22.49 3.41
N ARG A 256 -28.27 -22.12 2.98
CA ARG A 256 -27.75 -22.37 1.63
C ARG A 256 -26.29 -22.78 1.64
N GLN A 257 -25.91 -23.71 0.76
CA GLN A 257 -24.50 -24.04 0.56
C GLN A 257 -23.77 -22.93 -0.19
N LEU A 258 -22.52 -22.66 0.19
CA LEU A 258 -21.72 -21.58 -0.39
C LEU A 258 -21.41 -21.81 -1.87
N SER A 259 -21.04 -23.03 -2.25
CA SER A 259 -20.81 -23.40 -3.67
C SER A 259 -22.03 -23.08 -4.53
N GLU A 260 -23.20 -23.53 -4.08
CA GLU A 260 -24.47 -23.30 -4.77
C GLU A 260 -24.82 -21.80 -4.89
N PHE A 261 -24.53 -21.01 -3.85
CA PHE A 261 -24.70 -19.57 -3.89
C PHE A 261 -23.79 -18.90 -4.91
N LEU A 262 -22.50 -19.28 -4.96
CA LEU A 262 -21.52 -18.70 -5.88
C LEU A 262 -21.79 -19.10 -7.34
N GLU A 263 -22.25 -20.33 -7.58
CA GLU A 263 -22.62 -20.82 -8.91
C GLU A 263 -23.87 -20.14 -9.48
N ASN A 264 -24.87 -19.87 -8.64
CA ASN A 264 -26.18 -19.38 -9.09
C ASN A 264 -26.37 -17.87 -8.99
N THR A 265 -25.43 -17.14 -8.40
CA THR A 265 -25.49 -15.69 -8.32
C THR A 265 -24.73 -15.09 -9.51
N ASN A 266 -25.44 -14.45 -10.42
CA ASN A 266 -24.87 -13.94 -11.67
C ASN A 266 -24.56 -12.43 -11.59
N ILE A 267 -23.47 -12.03 -12.24
CA ILE A 267 -23.04 -10.64 -12.42
C ILE A 267 -23.20 -10.29 -13.89
N ASP A 268 -23.72 -9.09 -14.16
CA ASP A 268 -23.70 -8.47 -15.49
C ASP A 268 -22.36 -7.74 -15.69
N ILE A 269 -21.54 -8.21 -16.63
CA ILE A 269 -20.19 -7.67 -16.93
C ILE A 269 -20.30 -6.38 -17.77
N ASN A 270 -21.42 -6.16 -18.46
CA ASN A 270 -21.59 -5.05 -19.42
C ASN A 270 -22.24 -3.80 -18.79
N ALA A 271 -22.46 -3.78 -17.48
CA ALA A 271 -23.33 -2.81 -16.82
C ALA A 271 -22.69 -1.46 -16.42
N MET A 272 -21.55 -1.06 -17.00
CA MET A 272 -20.98 0.28 -16.75
C MET A 272 -20.50 0.97 -18.04
N PRO A 273 -21.34 1.82 -18.67
CA PRO A 273 -20.85 2.71 -19.71
C PRO A 273 -20.04 3.85 -19.07
N ALA A 274 -18.90 4.20 -19.69
CA ALA A 274 -18.19 5.43 -19.38
C ALA A 274 -19.08 6.66 -19.70
N PRO A 275 -18.85 7.83 -19.07
CA PRO A 275 -19.60 9.04 -19.39
C PRO A 275 -19.49 9.36 -20.89
N GLY A 276 -20.63 9.37 -21.60
CA GLY A 276 -20.70 9.65 -23.03
C GLY A 276 -20.70 8.42 -23.96
N GLN A 277 -20.71 7.19 -23.44
CA GLN A 277 -20.98 5.99 -24.25
C GLN A 277 -22.45 5.59 -24.15
N ALA A 278 -23.10 5.40 -25.31
CA ALA A 278 -24.40 4.73 -25.36
C ALA A 278 -24.23 3.27 -24.88
N PRO A 279 -25.23 2.69 -24.19
CA PRO A 279 -25.22 1.27 -23.87
C PRO A 279 -25.04 0.47 -25.16
N SER A 280 -23.96 -0.31 -25.26
CA SER A 280 -23.82 -1.27 -26.36
C SER A 280 -24.83 -2.38 -26.15
N ASP A 281 -25.68 -2.60 -27.15
CA ASP A 281 -26.69 -3.66 -27.22
C ASP A 281 -26.09 -5.06 -27.47
N THR A 282 -24.78 -5.22 -27.26
CA THR A 282 -24.13 -6.53 -27.23
C THR A 282 -24.62 -7.25 -25.98
N GLY A 283 -25.41 -8.31 -26.17
CA GLY A 283 -26.24 -8.97 -25.17
C GLY A 283 -25.59 -9.11 -23.79
N LYS A 284 -26.44 -9.04 -22.74
CA LYS A 284 -26.04 -9.19 -21.33
C LYS A 284 -25.23 -10.47 -21.13
N GLU A 285 -23.92 -10.35 -21.20
CA GLU A 285 -23.02 -11.44 -20.86
C GLU A 285 -22.98 -11.50 -19.34
N THR A 286 -23.62 -12.52 -18.80
CA THR A 286 -23.67 -12.74 -17.35
C THR A 286 -22.79 -13.92 -17.00
N ILE A 287 -22.02 -13.78 -15.93
CA ILE A 287 -21.19 -14.86 -15.38
C ILE A 287 -21.51 -15.06 -13.91
N SER A 288 -21.32 -16.28 -13.41
CA SER A 288 -21.51 -16.57 -11.98
C SER A 288 -20.45 -15.88 -11.13
N LEU A 289 -20.75 -15.64 -9.84
CA LEU A 289 -19.77 -15.16 -8.86
C LEU A 289 -18.56 -16.10 -8.82
N GLU A 290 -18.77 -17.41 -8.88
CA GLU A 290 -17.67 -18.39 -8.92
C GLU A 290 -16.75 -18.15 -10.12
N LYS A 291 -17.33 -18.00 -11.32
CA LYS A 291 -16.54 -17.76 -12.53
C LYS A 291 -15.80 -16.43 -12.46
N TYR A 292 -16.45 -15.40 -11.94
CA TYR A 292 -15.86 -14.08 -11.75
C TYR A 292 -14.69 -14.10 -10.76
N ILE A 293 -14.86 -14.71 -9.58
CA ILE A 293 -13.81 -14.88 -8.57
C ILE A 293 -12.59 -15.58 -9.19
N ASN A 294 -12.81 -16.62 -10.00
CA ASN A 294 -11.74 -17.33 -10.70
C ASN A 294 -11.05 -16.45 -11.77
N ILE A 295 -11.80 -15.67 -12.55
CA ILE A 295 -11.24 -14.75 -13.56
C ILE A 295 -10.39 -13.65 -12.89
N GLN A 296 -10.88 -13.10 -11.78
CA GLN A 296 -10.15 -12.09 -11.01
C GLN A 296 -8.94 -12.66 -10.25
N GLY A 297 -8.76 -13.99 -10.26
CA GLY A 297 -7.71 -14.65 -9.51
C GLY A 297 -7.87 -14.39 -8.01
N TRP A 298 -9.06 -14.64 -7.45
CA TRP A 298 -9.28 -14.64 -6.01
C TRP A 298 -9.35 -16.08 -5.50
N VAL A 299 -8.99 -16.30 -4.24
CA VAL A 299 -9.12 -17.65 -3.65
C VAL A 299 -10.62 -17.94 -3.46
N LEU A 300 -11.11 -18.99 -4.13
CA LEU A 300 -12.50 -19.40 -4.03
C LEU A 300 -12.80 -19.87 -2.59
N PRO A 301 -13.71 -19.22 -1.85
CA PRO A 301 -13.98 -19.59 -0.47
C PRO A 301 -14.78 -20.88 -0.41
N SER A 302 -14.32 -21.83 0.38
CA SER A 302 -14.96 -23.13 0.62
C SER A 302 -15.83 -23.15 1.89
N SER A 303 -15.71 -22.14 2.73
CA SER A 303 -16.46 -21.98 3.98
C SER A 303 -16.93 -20.55 4.21
N ALA A 304 -17.90 -20.36 5.11
CA ALA A 304 -18.38 -19.04 5.50
C ALA A 304 -17.27 -18.18 6.13
N ASP A 305 -16.33 -18.80 6.85
CA ASP A 305 -15.18 -18.12 7.43
C ASP A 305 -14.21 -17.64 6.35
N GLU A 306 -13.93 -18.46 5.35
CA GLU A 306 -13.12 -18.09 4.18
C GLU A 306 -13.80 -16.99 3.35
N LEU A 307 -15.13 -17.01 3.21
CA LEU A 307 -15.87 -15.94 2.57
C LEU A 307 -15.74 -14.62 3.34
N ASN A 308 -15.86 -14.64 4.67
CA ASN A 308 -15.68 -13.45 5.50
C ASN A 308 -14.25 -12.91 5.41
N ALA A 309 -13.26 -13.79 5.32
CA ALA A 309 -11.87 -13.42 5.12
C ALA A 309 -11.66 -12.74 3.75
N LEU A 310 -12.20 -13.32 2.68
CA LEU A 310 -12.18 -12.72 1.34
C LEU A 310 -12.87 -11.35 1.33
N LEU A 311 -14.07 -11.24 1.90
CA LEU A 311 -14.78 -9.97 2.04
C LEU A 311 -13.95 -8.92 2.78
N SER A 312 -13.23 -9.33 3.84
CA SER A 312 -12.35 -8.44 4.58
C SER A 312 -11.18 -7.98 3.72
N ALA A 313 -10.57 -8.86 2.93
CA ALA A 313 -9.50 -8.51 1.99
C ALA A 313 -9.98 -7.56 0.88
N LEU A 314 -11.17 -7.80 0.33
CA LEU A 314 -11.75 -6.94 -0.72
C LEU A 314 -12.06 -5.53 -0.19
N LYS A 315 -12.52 -5.40 1.04
CA LYS A 315 -12.82 -4.08 1.63
C LYS A 315 -11.59 -3.23 1.93
N ILE A 316 -10.39 -3.81 1.92
CA ILE A 316 -9.17 -3.04 2.14
C ILE A 316 -8.92 -2.17 0.91
N SER A 317 -8.95 -0.85 1.13
CA SER A 317 -8.53 0.14 0.14
C SER A 317 -7.05 -0.02 -0.16
N GLU A 318 -6.65 0.14 -1.42
CA GLU A 318 -5.24 0.25 -1.79
C GLU A 318 -4.56 1.33 -0.96
N PRO A 319 -3.33 1.09 -0.48
CA PRO A 319 -2.67 2.08 0.33
C PRO A 319 -2.17 3.22 -0.56
N SER A 320 -2.42 4.45 -0.12
CA SER A 320 -1.94 5.63 -0.84
C SER A 320 -0.41 5.66 -0.85
N SER A 321 0.18 5.65 -2.05
CA SER A 321 1.61 5.89 -2.23
C SER A 321 1.91 7.37 -1.98
N PRO A 322 2.96 7.71 -1.21
CA PRO A 322 3.37 9.10 -1.07
C PRO A 322 3.76 9.71 -2.41
N ARG A 323 3.86 11.04 -2.47
CA ARG A 323 4.42 11.73 -3.63
C ARG A 323 5.79 11.14 -3.98
N TYR A 324 6.01 10.86 -5.26
CA TYR A 324 7.19 10.16 -5.81
C TYR A 324 7.37 8.69 -5.36
N GLY A 325 6.36 8.08 -4.73
CA GLY A 325 6.28 6.64 -4.47
C GLY A 325 7.50 6.06 -3.75
N ASP A 326 8.12 5.05 -4.36
CA ASP A 326 9.33 4.37 -3.87
C ASP A 326 10.64 5.12 -4.17
N PHE A 327 10.55 6.37 -4.68
CA PHE A 327 11.67 7.15 -5.20
C PHE A 327 12.48 6.47 -6.31
N GLY A 328 11.92 5.47 -7.00
CA GLY A 328 12.54 4.89 -8.20
C GLY A 328 12.35 5.76 -9.45
N GLY A 329 11.35 6.66 -9.43
CA GLY A 329 11.01 7.53 -10.55
C GLY A 329 10.71 6.73 -11.80
N ALA A 330 11.38 7.08 -12.90
CA ALA A 330 11.25 6.41 -14.19
C ALA A 330 11.59 4.90 -14.16
N LEU A 331 12.32 4.41 -13.15
CA LEU A 331 12.59 2.97 -12.96
C LEU A 331 11.41 2.19 -12.38
N SER A 332 10.41 2.90 -11.85
CA SER A 332 9.22 2.34 -11.20
C SER A 332 7.95 2.47 -12.03
N TRP A 333 8.06 2.92 -13.29
CA TRP A 333 6.91 2.98 -14.18
C TRP A 333 6.37 1.58 -14.51
N PRO A 334 5.04 1.42 -14.72
CA PRO A 334 4.41 0.13 -14.98
C PRO A 334 4.99 -0.64 -16.17
N VAL A 335 5.43 0.10 -17.19
CA VAL A 335 6.25 -0.43 -18.29
C VAL A 335 7.67 0.09 -18.08
N PRO A 336 8.60 -0.74 -17.57
CA PRO A 336 9.97 -0.33 -17.32
C PRO A 336 10.69 0.06 -18.62
N MET A 337 11.58 1.05 -18.56
CA MET A 337 12.31 1.53 -19.74
C MET A 337 13.32 0.51 -20.31
N ALA A 338 13.26 0.19 -21.62
CA ALA A 338 14.30 -0.52 -22.40
C ALA A 338 14.45 0.10 -23.81
N ASN A 339 15.57 0.13 -24.54
CA ASN A 339 16.73 -0.77 -24.73
C ASN A 339 18.07 -0.09 -24.33
N PRO A 340 19.19 -0.82 -24.08
CA PRO A 340 19.86 -0.98 -22.76
C PRO A 340 19.77 0.28 -21.85
N ARG A 341 18.99 0.19 -20.74
CA ARG A 341 18.56 1.26 -19.80
C ARG A 341 18.81 2.68 -20.30
N ARG A 342 17.98 3.07 -21.27
CA ARG A 342 18.31 3.86 -22.48
C ARG A 342 19.56 4.74 -22.36
N LEU A 343 20.65 4.09 -22.82
CA LEU A 343 22.09 4.37 -22.89
C LEU A 343 22.76 4.81 -21.57
N HIS A 344 22.43 4.07 -20.53
CA HIS A 344 22.86 4.12 -19.12
C HIS A 344 22.56 5.46 -18.43
N ILE A 345 21.28 5.87 -18.49
CA ILE A 345 20.73 7.20 -18.13
C ILE A 345 21.69 8.34 -18.49
N ILE A 346 21.52 8.81 -19.72
CA ILE A 346 22.53 8.70 -20.78
C ILE A 346 23.97 9.04 -20.34
N ASN A 347 24.74 7.96 -20.13
CA ASN A 347 26.13 7.81 -19.63
C ASN A 347 26.45 8.33 -18.22
N LEU A 348 25.59 8.07 -17.23
CA LEU A 348 25.70 8.56 -15.83
C LEU A 348 25.60 10.09 -15.75
N SER A 349 24.63 10.73 -16.43
CA SER A 349 24.50 12.20 -16.47
C SER A 349 25.82 12.93 -16.84
N ARG A 350 26.62 12.27 -17.70
CA ARG A 350 27.94 12.63 -18.28
C ARG A 350 29.01 13.16 -17.29
N VAL A 351 29.59 12.20 -16.56
CA VAL A 351 30.82 12.28 -15.73
C VAL A 351 30.61 12.86 -14.32
N SER A 352 29.61 12.40 -13.54
CA SER A 352 29.48 12.67 -12.08
C SER A 352 30.02 14.03 -11.61
N LEU A 353 29.24 15.11 -11.77
CA LEU A 353 29.49 16.42 -11.15
C LEU A 353 29.25 16.31 -9.64
N PRO A 354 30.31 16.11 -8.85
CA PRO A 354 30.37 16.97 -7.69
C PRO A 354 31.78 17.51 -7.43
N GLY A 355 31.85 18.81 -7.19
CA GLY A 355 32.91 19.37 -6.36
C GLY A 355 32.84 18.81 -4.94
N ALA A 356 33.30 19.56 -3.94
CA ALA A 356 33.38 19.08 -2.56
C ALA A 356 32.03 18.64 -1.91
N SER A 357 30.87 18.88 -2.54
CA SER A 357 29.53 18.65 -1.97
C SER A 357 28.81 17.35 -2.34
N GLY A 358 29.39 16.47 -3.17
CA GLY A 358 28.71 15.25 -3.63
C GLY A 358 27.48 15.48 -4.54
N LEU A 359 26.92 14.41 -5.10
CA LEU A 359 25.80 14.44 -6.07
C LEU A 359 24.56 15.08 -5.45
N LEU A 360 24.13 14.60 -4.28
CA LEU A 360 22.94 15.15 -3.61
C LEU A 360 23.17 16.59 -3.16
N GLY A 361 24.40 16.99 -2.82
CA GLY A 361 24.71 18.37 -2.51
C GLY A 361 24.58 19.29 -3.72
N TYR A 362 25.09 18.87 -4.88
CA TYR A 362 24.88 19.59 -6.14
C TYR A 362 23.39 19.70 -6.50
N LEU A 363 22.66 18.58 -6.43
CA LEU A 363 21.22 18.55 -6.69
C LEU A 363 20.45 19.39 -5.68
N SER A 364 20.94 19.58 -4.46
CA SER A 364 20.32 20.50 -3.49
C SER A 364 20.66 21.98 -3.74
N ASN A 365 21.33 22.31 -4.86
CA ASN A 365 21.90 23.63 -5.12
C ASN A 365 22.84 24.11 -3.99
N HIS A 366 23.65 23.19 -3.45
CA HIS A 366 24.58 23.43 -2.35
C HIS A 366 23.94 24.01 -1.08
N ARG A 367 22.64 23.78 -0.88
CA ARG A 367 21.91 24.19 0.31
C ARG A 367 22.49 23.51 1.56
N ARG A 368 22.60 24.27 2.64
CA ARG A 368 22.90 23.74 3.98
C ARG A 368 21.60 23.29 4.64
N TRP A 369 21.61 22.12 5.28
CA TRP A 369 20.45 21.57 5.95
C TRP A 369 20.58 21.72 7.46
N GLU A 370 19.46 22.05 8.08
CA GLU A 370 19.40 22.06 9.53
C GLU A 370 19.21 20.63 10.06
N THR A 371 19.72 20.36 11.27
CA THR A 371 19.66 19.01 11.88
C THR A 371 18.22 18.49 12.02
N HIS A 372 17.24 19.39 12.20
CA HIS A 372 15.84 19.02 12.30
C HIS A 372 15.20 18.65 10.95
N GLU A 373 15.67 19.22 9.84
CA GLU A 373 15.19 18.90 8.49
C GLU A 373 15.59 17.48 8.09
N LEU A 374 16.85 17.10 8.40
CA LEU A 374 17.41 15.78 8.09
C LEU A 374 16.70 14.62 8.80
N ARG A 375 15.88 14.89 9.82
CA ARG A 375 15.04 13.88 10.48
C ARG A 375 13.85 13.43 9.62
N ASN A 376 13.55 14.17 8.55
CA ASN A 376 12.50 13.81 7.59
C ASN A 376 13.10 13.61 6.18
N PRO A 377 13.67 12.42 5.91
CA PRO A 377 14.41 12.19 4.68
C PRO A 377 13.54 12.31 3.42
N ARG A 378 12.27 11.90 3.48
CA ARG A 378 11.35 12.05 2.34
C ARG A 378 11.17 13.52 1.95
N ARG A 379 10.89 14.39 2.94
CA ARG A 379 10.74 15.83 2.71
C ARG A 379 12.03 16.47 2.18
N VAL A 380 13.20 16.04 2.67
CA VAL A 380 14.49 16.49 2.15
C VAL A 380 14.66 16.09 0.69
N ILE A 381 14.35 14.84 0.31
CA ILE A 381 14.41 14.37 -1.08
C ILE A 381 13.45 15.18 -1.96
N GLU A 382 12.21 15.41 -1.53
CA GLU A 382 11.24 16.24 -2.26
C GLU A 382 11.77 17.66 -2.49
N GLN A 383 12.38 18.28 -1.47
CA GLN A 383 12.98 19.61 -1.61
C GLN A 383 14.21 19.61 -2.53
N ILE A 384 15.01 18.54 -2.54
CA ILE A 384 16.11 18.37 -3.49
C ILE A 384 15.56 18.32 -4.92
N LEU A 385 14.51 17.52 -5.15
CA LEU A 385 13.88 17.39 -6.46
C LEU A 385 13.28 18.71 -6.96
N GLN A 386 12.74 19.54 -6.07
CA GLN A 386 12.17 20.85 -6.40
C GLN A 386 13.21 21.96 -6.63
N SER A 387 14.50 21.69 -6.37
CA SER A 387 15.54 22.70 -6.53
C SER A 387 15.77 23.09 -8.00
N PRO A 388 16.37 24.27 -8.27
CA PRO A 388 16.73 24.67 -9.63
C PRO A 388 17.63 23.66 -10.35
N ASN A 389 18.64 23.10 -9.67
CA ASN A 389 19.59 22.18 -10.28
C ASN A 389 18.94 20.83 -10.63
N ALA A 390 18.09 20.30 -9.76
CA ALA A 390 17.37 19.06 -10.03
C ALA A 390 16.35 19.24 -11.17
N GLN A 391 15.57 20.34 -11.16
CA GLN A 391 14.59 20.62 -12.21
C GLN A 391 15.27 20.82 -13.58
N ALA A 392 16.38 21.56 -13.62
CA ALA A 392 17.14 21.76 -14.87
C ALA A 392 17.69 20.43 -15.42
N LEU A 393 18.28 19.59 -14.56
CA LEU A 393 18.76 18.26 -14.96
C LEU A 393 17.62 17.37 -15.45
N GLY A 394 16.51 17.31 -14.71
CA GLY A 394 15.35 16.50 -15.02
C GLY A 394 14.72 16.85 -16.37
N LYS A 395 14.54 18.15 -16.63
CA LYS A 395 14.03 18.64 -17.91
C LYS A 395 14.96 18.29 -19.07
N SER A 396 16.27 18.49 -18.89
CA SER A 396 17.26 18.11 -19.92
C SER A 396 17.24 16.60 -20.21
N LEU A 397 17.14 15.76 -19.17
CA LEU A 397 17.04 14.31 -19.33
C LEU A 397 15.76 13.92 -20.07
N GLN A 398 14.62 14.48 -19.67
CA GLN A 398 13.32 14.25 -20.29
C GLN A 398 13.35 14.61 -21.79
N ASP A 399 13.82 15.81 -22.14
CA ASP A 399 13.88 16.28 -23.52
C ASP A 399 14.79 15.35 -24.36
N THR A 400 15.94 14.94 -23.80
CA THR A 400 16.92 14.08 -24.48
C THR A 400 16.37 12.70 -24.82
N VAL A 401 15.53 12.14 -23.96
CA VAL A 401 14.95 10.80 -24.17
C VAL A 401 13.59 10.85 -24.88
N GLY A 402 13.11 12.04 -25.24
CA GLY A 402 11.78 12.24 -25.83
C GLY A 402 10.65 11.88 -24.87
N GLY A 403 10.85 12.08 -23.57
CA GLY A 403 9.86 11.79 -22.54
C GLY A 403 8.66 12.75 -22.59
N ILE A 404 7.47 12.23 -22.34
CA ILE A 404 6.25 13.04 -22.25
C ILE A 404 6.33 13.90 -20.98
N ALA A 405 6.04 15.20 -21.11
CA ALA A 405 6.02 16.12 -19.99
C ALA A 405 4.79 15.88 -19.10
N THR A 406 5.05 15.65 -17.81
CA THR A 406 4.07 15.63 -16.73
C THR A 406 4.59 16.46 -15.55
N ASP A 407 3.76 16.73 -14.56
CA ASP A 407 4.15 17.47 -13.36
C ASP A 407 5.26 16.76 -12.54
N THR A 408 5.46 15.46 -12.75
CA THR A 408 6.51 14.67 -12.08
C THR A 408 7.59 14.16 -13.02
N SER A 409 7.38 14.16 -14.34
CA SER A 409 8.28 13.50 -15.30
C SER A 409 9.74 13.93 -15.15
N ALA A 410 10.00 15.23 -14.99
CA ALA A 410 11.36 15.74 -14.77
C ALA A 410 11.98 15.16 -13.49
N SER A 411 11.21 15.08 -12.40
CA SER A 411 11.67 14.50 -11.13
C SER A 411 11.89 12.99 -11.24
N ASP A 412 11.05 12.29 -12.00
CA ASP A 412 11.13 10.85 -12.23
C ASP A 412 12.42 10.47 -12.96
N TYR A 413 12.85 11.29 -13.95
CA TYR A 413 14.14 11.11 -14.61
C TYR A 413 15.33 11.41 -13.69
N VAL A 414 15.23 12.42 -12.82
CA VAL A 414 16.27 12.70 -11.82
C VAL A 414 16.43 11.52 -10.85
N LEU A 415 15.33 11.00 -10.31
CA LEU A 415 15.35 9.86 -9.39
C LEU A 415 15.99 8.64 -10.05
N ALA A 416 15.58 8.31 -11.28
CA ALA A 416 16.20 7.22 -12.03
C ALA A 416 17.72 7.45 -12.22
N SER A 417 18.14 8.69 -12.50
CA SER A 417 19.56 9.05 -12.65
C SER A 417 20.37 8.88 -11.37
N ILE A 418 19.78 9.16 -10.20
CA ILE A 418 20.42 8.94 -8.89
C ILE A 418 20.66 7.44 -8.68
N HIS A 419 19.65 6.59 -8.90
CA HIS A 419 19.80 5.13 -8.76
C HIS A 419 20.87 4.57 -9.69
N GLU A 420 20.92 5.00 -10.94
CA GLU A 420 21.98 4.59 -11.86
C GLU A 420 23.35 5.14 -11.45
N ALA A 421 23.41 6.32 -10.82
CA ALA A 421 24.66 6.84 -10.27
C ALA A 421 25.25 5.88 -9.24
N PHE A 422 24.46 5.49 -8.23
CA PHE A 422 24.93 4.61 -7.16
C PHE A 422 25.13 3.15 -7.59
N GLU A 423 24.41 2.67 -8.59
CA GLU A 423 24.48 1.29 -9.06
C GLU A 423 24.87 1.21 -10.55
N PRO A 424 26.14 1.53 -10.89
CA PRO A 424 26.59 1.53 -12.29
C PRO A 424 26.65 0.08 -12.81
N GLY A 425 25.68 -0.28 -13.66
CA GLY A 425 25.67 -1.59 -14.31
C GLY A 425 24.29 -2.00 -14.81
N LEU A 426 24.26 -2.76 -15.91
CA LEU A 426 22.99 -3.25 -16.48
C LEU A 426 22.39 -4.40 -15.67
N ARG A 427 23.23 -5.16 -14.96
CA ARG A 427 22.82 -6.23 -14.04
C ARG A 427 23.02 -5.75 -12.61
N ARG A 428 21.91 -5.53 -11.89
CA ARG A 428 21.93 -5.21 -10.46
C ARG A 428 21.88 -6.52 -9.67
N SER A 429 22.70 -6.64 -8.63
CA SER A 429 22.55 -7.71 -7.66
C SER A 429 21.20 -7.56 -6.96
N ARG A 430 20.47 -8.65 -6.73
CA ARG A 430 19.22 -8.62 -5.95
C ARG A 430 19.48 -8.17 -4.52
N THR A 431 20.62 -8.57 -3.95
CA THR A 431 20.92 -8.46 -2.52
C THR A 431 21.82 -7.26 -2.17
N ALA A 432 22.34 -6.55 -3.17
CA ALA A 432 23.13 -5.33 -2.95
C ALA A 432 22.37 -4.05 -3.33
N VAL A 433 22.77 -2.95 -2.68
CA VAL A 433 22.35 -1.59 -3.01
C VAL A 433 23.54 -0.64 -2.91
N GLY A 434 23.82 0.10 -3.99
CA GLY A 434 24.88 1.12 -3.98
C GLY A 434 26.27 0.57 -3.68
N GLY A 435 26.54 -0.69 -4.03
CA GLY A 435 27.78 -1.41 -3.71
C GLY A 435 27.82 -2.07 -2.32
N PHE A 436 26.79 -1.86 -1.49
CA PHE A 436 26.68 -2.49 -0.18
C PHE A 436 25.85 -3.77 -0.26
N GLU A 437 26.47 -4.90 0.12
CA GLU A 437 25.79 -6.19 0.18
C GLU A 437 24.93 -6.30 1.46
N ILE A 438 23.61 -6.36 1.31
CA ILE A 438 22.69 -6.45 2.45
C ILE A 438 22.66 -7.87 3.01
N ALA A 439 22.69 -8.90 2.15
CA ALA A 439 22.59 -10.30 2.55
C ALA A 439 23.83 -10.84 3.26
N GLN A 440 24.90 -10.03 3.37
CA GLN A 440 26.15 -10.46 3.99
C GLN A 440 25.94 -10.97 5.43
N PRO A 441 26.57 -12.10 5.83
CA PRO A 441 26.43 -12.67 7.17
C PRO A 441 26.75 -11.69 8.30
N GLY A 442 27.63 -10.71 8.07
CA GLY A 442 27.99 -9.69 9.04
C GLY A 442 26.84 -8.76 9.45
N ASN A 443 25.70 -8.75 8.74
CA ASN A 443 24.51 -8.00 9.11
C ASN A 443 23.58 -8.79 10.04
N ARG A 444 23.79 -10.10 10.20
CA ARG A 444 22.92 -10.95 11.03
C ARG A 444 22.82 -10.44 12.46
N GLY A 445 21.59 -10.41 12.98
CA GLY A 445 21.31 -10.00 14.35
C GLY A 445 21.31 -8.48 14.57
N LEU A 446 21.53 -7.67 13.55
CA LEU A 446 21.40 -6.21 13.64
C LEU A 446 19.94 -5.78 13.48
N THR A 447 19.60 -4.62 14.06
CA THR A 447 18.31 -3.95 13.82
C THR A 447 18.29 -3.31 12.43
N ALA A 448 17.10 -3.00 11.90
CA ALA A 448 16.96 -2.26 10.65
C ALA A 448 17.79 -0.97 10.65
N SER A 449 17.65 -0.16 11.71
CA SER A 449 18.36 1.12 11.85
C SER A 449 19.88 0.97 11.86
N ALA A 450 20.41 -0.11 12.44
CA ALA A 450 21.84 -0.40 12.43
C ALA A 450 22.34 -0.76 11.02
N VAL A 451 21.57 -1.52 10.23
CA VAL A 451 21.93 -1.83 8.83
C VAL A 451 21.84 -0.58 7.95
N VAL A 452 20.79 0.24 8.12
CA VAL A 452 20.65 1.54 7.43
C VAL A 452 21.85 2.44 7.72
N LYS A 453 22.29 2.50 8.99
CA LYS A 453 23.49 3.26 9.37
C LYS A 453 24.74 2.72 8.67
N ARG A 454 24.94 1.39 8.63
CA ARG A 454 26.07 0.78 7.93
C ARG A 454 26.07 1.08 6.43
N LEU A 455 24.89 1.11 5.80
CA LEU A 455 24.76 1.56 4.42
C LEU A 455 25.16 3.03 4.29
N ALA A 456 24.66 3.92 5.14
CA ALA A 456 25.04 5.34 5.10
C ALA A 456 26.56 5.53 5.28
N ASP A 457 27.18 4.82 6.23
CA ASP A 457 28.63 4.82 6.46
C ASP A 457 29.40 4.27 5.23
N HIS A 458 28.87 3.23 4.57
CA HIS A 458 29.43 2.70 3.32
C HIS A 458 29.37 3.73 2.19
N LEU A 459 28.24 4.41 2.01
CA LEU A 459 28.05 5.42 0.97
C LEU A 459 28.98 6.62 1.15
N LEU A 460 29.38 6.96 2.38
CA LEU A 460 30.39 7.99 2.64
C LEU A 460 31.78 7.62 2.13
N GLY A 461 32.14 6.35 2.28
CA GLY A 461 33.40 5.81 1.74
C GLY A 461 33.35 5.53 0.24
N ALA A 462 32.16 5.44 -0.35
CA ALA A 462 31.98 5.12 -1.75
C ALA A 462 32.30 6.33 -2.66
N THR A 463 33.29 6.16 -3.54
CA THR A 463 33.60 7.14 -4.59
C THR A 463 32.83 6.85 -5.87
N SER A 464 32.59 7.87 -6.68
CA SER A 464 32.14 7.72 -8.06
C SER A 464 33.25 7.10 -8.91
N GLY A 465 32.90 6.62 -10.10
CA GLY A 465 33.88 6.27 -11.14
C GLY A 465 34.76 7.44 -11.60
N THR A 466 34.57 8.65 -11.04
CA THR A 466 35.35 9.87 -11.30
C THR A 466 36.24 10.27 -10.11
N GLY A 467 36.34 9.44 -9.07
CA GLY A 467 37.20 9.67 -7.90
C GLY A 467 36.64 10.63 -6.84
N HIS A 468 35.43 11.16 -7.02
CA HIS A 468 34.80 12.10 -6.09
C HIS A 468 33.82 11.39 -5.15
N SER A 469 33.60 11.93 -3.95
CA SER A 469 32.59 11.38 -3.03
C SER A 469 31.18 11.60 -3.59
N ARG A 470 30.33 10.57 -3.52
CA ARG A 470 28.95 10.62 -4.02
C ARG A 470 28.03 11.43 -3.10
N VAL A 471 28.34 11.48 -1.80
CA VAL A 471 27.53 12.10 -0.76
C VAL A 471 28.41 12.74 0.32
N THR A 472 27.93 13.80 0.94
CA THR A 472 28.56 14.36 2.15
C THR A 472 28.13 13.59 3.39
N ARG A 473 28.86 13.78 4.50
CA ARG A 473 28.49 13.27 5.83
C ARG A 473 27.03 13.56 6.20
N GLU A 474 26.59 14.77 5.88
CA GLU A 474 25.24 15.27 6.15
C GLU A 474 24.17 14.55 5.33
N LEU A 475 24.44 14.25 4.05
CA LEU A 475 23.45 13.70 3.11
C LEU A 475 23.52 12.17 2.93
N ALA A 476 24.51 11.49 3.51
CA ALA A 476 24.58 10.03 3.41
C ALA A 476 23.36 9.28 3.98
N PRO A 477 22.77 9.67 5.13
CA PRO A 477 21.53 9.06 5.60
C PRO A 477 20.36 9.27 4.62
N ILE A 478 20.32 10.42 3.94
CA ILE A 478 19.30 10.75 2.94
C ILE A 478 19.47 9.86 1.69
N ALA A 479 20.71 9.67 1.24
CA ALA A 479 21.01 8.77 0.13
C ALA A 479 20.66 7.31 0.47
N ALA A 480 21.02 6.84 1.67
CA ALA A 480 20.64 5.51 2.15
C ALA A 480 19.11 5.33 2.13
N HIS A 481 18.36 6.32 2.63
CA HIS A 481 16.89 6.29 2.58
C HIS A 481 16.35 6.23 1.14
N LEU A 482 16.85 7.06 0.23
CA LEU A 482 16.43 7.08 -1.18
C LEU A 482 16.67 5.72 -1.86
N LEU A 483 17.87 5.15 -1.68
CA LEU A 483 18.23 3.89 -2.33
C LEU A 483 17.45 2.70 -1.76
N LEU A 484 17.28 2.65 -0.43
CA LEU A 484 16.48 1.63 0.24
C LEU A 484 15.00 1.71 -0.15
N SER A 485 14.46 2.91 -0.38
CA SER A 485 13.04 3.09 -0.74
C SER A 485 12.63 2.25 -1.96
N LYS A 486 13.52 2.13 -2.96
CA LYS A 486 13.26 1.30 -4.14
C LYS A 486 13.68 -0.16 -3.97
N ARG A 487 14.81 -0.40 -3.31
CA ARG A 487 15.49 -1.71 -3.37
C ARG A 487 15.15 -2.61 -2.18
N PHE A 488 15.05 -2.03 -0.99
CA PHE A 488 14.81 -2.72 0.27
C PHE A 488 13.92 -1.88 1.20
N PRO A 489 12.67 -1.62 0.80
CA PRO A 489 11.73 -0.77 1.54
C PRO A 489 11.43 -1.30 2.95
N GLU A 490 11.70 -2.59 3.24
CA GLU A 490 11.50 -3.20 4.55
C GLU A 490 12.34 -2.55 5.66
N PHE A 491 13.48 -1.93 5.31
CA PHE A 491 14.30 -1.19 6.26
C PHE A 491 13.72 0.18 6.64
N LEU A 492 12.69 0.64 5.92
CA LEU A 492 12.09 1.96 6.08
C LEU A 492 10.69 1.91 6.72
N VAL A 493 10.18 0.72 6.99
CA VAL A 493 8.93 0.52 7.73
C VAL A 493 9.05 1.12 9.13
N LYS A 494 8.00 1.81 9.59
CA LYS A 494 8.01 2.47 10.89
C LYS A 494 7.79 1.48 12.03
N ASN A 495 8.34 1.80 13.20
CA ASN A 495 8.08 1.08 14.46
C ASN A 495 8.39 -0.43 14.38
N ILE A 496 9.46 -0.82 13.67
CA ILE A 496 9.97 -2.19 13.68
C ILE A 496 10.48 -2.50 15.10
N PRO A 497 9.94 -3.53 15.79
CA PRO A 497 10.40 -3.88 17.12
C PRO A 497 11.87 -4.35 17.13
N ASP A 498 12.65 -4.02 18.17
CA ASP A 498 14.08 -4.38 18.29
C ASP A 498 14.38 -5.90 18.27
N LYS A 499 13.36 -6.73 18.51
CA LYS A 499 13.43 -8.19 18.38
C LYS A 499 13.44 -8.67 16.93
N VAL A 500 12.91 -7.88 16.00
CA VAL A 500 12.90 -8.18 14.56
C VAL A 500 14.28 -7.79 14.01
N ARG A 501 15.18 -8.76 13.97
CA ARG A 501 16.58 -8.56 13.60
C ARG A 501 16.88 -9.20 12.26
N TYR A 502 17.80 -8.62 11.50
CA TYR A 502 18.20 -9.12 10.20
C TYR A 502 18.64 -10.60 10.28
N GLY A 503 18.09 -11.42 9.40
CA GLY A 503 18.31 -12.88 9.37
C GLY A 503 17.49 -13.68 10.40
N SER A 504 16.50 -13.07 11.08
CA SER A 504 15.51 -13.78 11.89
C SER A 504 14.30 -14.25 11.06
N HIS A 505 13.45 -15.08 11.67
CA HIS A 505 12.19 -15.50 11.05
C HIS A 505 11.23 -14.32 10.84
N GLU A 506 11.14 -13.45 11.85
CA GLU A 506 10.30 -12.25 11.81
C GLU A 506 10.75 -11.26 10.74
N TRP A 507 12.07 -11.16 10.49
CA TRP A 507 12.61 -10.35 9.40
C TRP A 507 12.20 -10.90 8.03
N MET A 508 12.30 -12.23 7.85
CA MET A 508 11.85 -12.88 6.61
C MET A 508 10.36 -12.63 6.36
N ALA A 509 9.51 -12.78 7.39
CA ALA A 509 8.08 -12.49 7.29
C ALA A 509 7.80 -11.03 6.92
N LEU A 510 8.54 -10.08 7.52
CA LEU A 510 8.47 -8.66 7.17
C LEU A 510 8.85 -8.41 5.71
N SER A 511 9.94 -8.98 5.21
CA SER A 511 10.37 -8.82 3.81
C SER A 511 9.33 -9.30 2.82
N VAL A 512 8.67 -10.43 3.10
CA VAL A 512 7.57 -10.95 2.26
C VAL A 512 6.36 -10.02 2.29
N ALA A 513 5.96 -9.58 3.49
CA ALA A 513 4.82 -8.69 3.66
C ALA A 513 5.01 -7.34 2.96
N VAL A 514 6.20 -6.77 3.07
CA VAL A 514 6.59 -5.54 2.37
C VAL A 514 6.53 -5.75 0.86
N ALA A 515 7.07 -6.86 0.34
CA ALA A 515 7.05 -7.14 -1.10
C ALA A 515 5.63 -7.20 -1.68
N GLN A 516 4.67 -7.78 -0.96
CA GLN A 516 3.26 -7.82 -1.40
C GLN A 516 2.65 -6.41 -1.45
N VAL A 517 2.86 -5.59 -0.41
CA VAL A 517 2.31 -4.23 -0.36
C VAL A 517 2.94 -3.34 -1.43
N GLU A 518 4.26 -3.42 -1.61
CA GLU A 518 5.01 -2.66 -2.62
C GLU A 518 4.69 -3.08 -4.06
N ALA A 519 4.28 -4.33 -4.28
CA ALA A 519 3.80 -4.80 -5.57
C ALA A 519 2.44 -4.18 -5.96
N GLN A 520 1.58 -3.87 -4.99
CA GLN A 520 0.34 -3.13 -5.25
C GLN A 520 0.59 -1.63 -5.39
N SER A 521 1.34 -1.05 -4.45
CA SER A 521 1.50 0.40 -4.38
C SER A 521 2.92 0.76 -3.95
N PRO A 522 3.83 0.96 -4.94
CA PRO A 522 5.22 1.27 -4.67
C PRO A 522 5.39 2.50 -3.76
N GLY A 523 6.18 2.36 -2.71
CA GLY A 523 6.50 3.37 -1.71
C GLY A 523 5.53 3.46 -0.52
N ALA A 524 4.40 2.76 -0.57
CA ALA A 524 3.37 2.85 0.46
C ALA A 524 3.88 2.43 1.84
N THR A 525 4.73 1.38 1.91
CA THR A 525 5.22 0.83 3.19
C THR A 525 6.07 1.82 3.99
N SER A 526 6.66 2.82 3.34
CA SER A 526 7.44 3.87 4.00
C SER A 526 6.61 4.75 4.95
N THR A 527 5.29 4.76 4.79
CA THR A 527 4.39 5.50 5.69
C THR A 527 3.73 4.62 6.74
N MET A 528 3.77 3.29 6.56
CA MET A 528 3.15 2.29 7.42
C MET A 528 4.05 1.87 8.58
N SER A 529 3.41 1.39 9.64
CA SER A 529 4.06 0.69 10.74
C SER A 529 4.20 -0.81 10.48
N TYR A 530 5.10 -1.44 11.22
CA TYR A 530 5.35 -2.88 11.18
C TYR A 530 4.07 -3.73 11.26
N LEU A 531 3.16 -3.39 12.18
CA LEU A 531 1.92 -4.15 12.37
C LEU A 531 0.91 -3.93 11.24
N GLU A 532 0.83 -2.71 10.70
CA GLU A 532 -0.05 -2.42 9.55
C GLU A 532 0.40 -3.20 8.31
N VAL A 533 1.71 -3.27 8.06
CA VAL A 533 2.27 -4.03 6.93
C VAL A 533 1.96 -5.51 7.05
N LEU A 534 2.18 -6.12 8.22
CA LEU A 534 1.90 -7.55 8.44
C LEU A 534 0.41 -7.86 8.31
N HIS A 535 -0.46 -7.07 8.97
CA HIS A 535 -1.90 -7.28 8.89
C HIS A 535 -2.41 -7.16 7.44
N ARG A 536 -1.86 -6.22 6.66
CA ARG A 536 -2.23 -6.05 5.27
C ARG A 536 -1.76 -7.24 4.42
N SER A 537 -0.54 -7.72 4.62
CA SER A 537 0.00 -8.91 3.94
C SER A 537 -0.86 -10.15 4.19
N ASP A 538 -1.27 -10.41 5.43
CA ASP A 538 -2.14 -11.53 5.78
C ASP A 538 -3.47 -11.50 4.97
N MET A 539 -4.01 -10.30 4.77
CA MET A 539 -5.22 -10.10 3.98
C MET A 539 -4.97 -10.24 2.47
N LEU A 540 -3.82 -9.76 1.97
CA LEU A 540 -3.44 -9.87 0.56
C LEU A 540 -3.21 -11.32 0.12
N SER A 541 -2.73 -12.19 1.01
CA SER A 541 -2.56 -13.62 0.73
C SER A 541 -3.88 -14.35 0.40
N LEU A 542 -5.03 -13.72 0.66
CA LEU A 542 -6.36 -14.23 0.27
C LEU A 542 -6.69 -13.93 -1.21
N ILE A 543 -5.89 -13.13 -1.91
CA ILE A 543 -6.04 -12.76 -3.32
C ILE A 543 -5.01 -13.55 -4.13
N SER A 544 -5.45 -14.37 -5.11
CA SER A 544 -4.55 -15.27 -5.84
C SER A 544 -3.56 -14.54 -6.76
N VAL A 545 -3.89 -13.35 -7.27
CA VAL A 545 -2.93 -12.49 -8.00
C VAL A 545 -1.70 -12.15 -7.15
N GLN A 546 -1.86 -12.07 -5.81
CA GLN A 546 -0.76 -11.85 -4.88
C GLN A 546 0.02 -13.13 -4.54
N GLN A 547 -0.48 -14.32 -4.86
CA GLN A 547 0.25 -15.57 -4.58
C GLN A 547 1.55 -15.64 -5.36
N GLN A 548 1.58 -15.21 -6.63
CA GLN A 548 2.84 -15.27 -7.40
C GLN A 548 3.90 -14.31 -6.82
N VAL A 549 3.49 -13.11 -6.41
CA VAL A 549 4.34 -12.14 -5.71
C VAL A 549 4.83 -12.75 -4.40
N GLU A 550 3.92 -13.34 -3.61
CA GLU A 550 4.22 -13.97 -2.32
C GLU A 550 5.21 -15.13 -2.45
N GLN A 551 5.01 -16.04 -3.41
CA GLN A 551 5.90 -17.19 -3.62
C GLN A 551 7.29 -16.73 -4.03
N THR A 552 7.37 -15.76 -4.94
CA THR A 552 8.65 -15.19 -5.39
C THR A 552 9.37 -14.51 -4.23
N ALA A 553 8.64 -13.70 -3.44
CA ALA A 553 9.18 -13.02 -2.27
C ALA A 553 9.62 -13.99 -1.17
N LYS A 554 8.84 -15.05 -0.91
CA LYS A 554 9.18 -16.12 0.04
C LYS A 554 10.46 -16.83 -0.34
N LEU A 555 10.63 -17.18 -1.61
CA LEU A 555 11.85 -17.83 -2.08
C LEU A 555 13.06 -16.90 -1.92
N ALA A 556 12.95 -15.64 -2.35
CA ALA A 556 14.03 -14.67 -2.21
C ALA A 556 14.41 -14.44 -0.74
N ALA A 557 13.42 -14.21 0.14
CA ALA A 557 13.64 -13.98 1.56
C ALA A 557 14.18 -15.23 2.27
N LEU A 558 13.80 -16.43 1.84
CA LEU A 558 14.36 -17.69 2.33
C LEU A 558 15.84 -17.80 1.99
N MET A 559 16.22 -17.45 0.76
CA MET A 559 17.63 -17.47 0.34
C MET A 559 18.46 -16.42 1.08
N ASP A 560 17.95 -15.20 1.26
CA ASP A 560 18.62 -14.17 2.08
C ASP A 560 18.81 -14.61 3.52
N TRP A 561 17.79 -15.25 4.11
CA TRP A 561 17.90 -15.87 5.42
C TRP A 561 18.98 -16.95 5.45
N GLY A 562 19.06 -17.79 4.41
CA GLY A 562 20.08 -18.81 4.26
C GLY A 562 21.49 -18.25 4.21
N VAL A 563 21.72 -17.18 3.43
CA VAL A 563 23.02 -16.49 3.34
C VAL A 563 23.38 -15.81 4.66
N ALA A 564 22.44 -15.04 5.25
CA ALA A 564 22.66 -14.36 6.53
C ALA A 564 23.01 -15.35 7.66
N ASN A 565 22.45 -16.57 7.60
CA ASN A 565 22.74 -17.65 8.55
C ASN A 565 23.91 -18.57 8.13
N SER A 566 24.63 -18.23 7.06
CA SER A 566 25.80 -18.97 6.54
C SER A 566 25.49 -20.42 6.16
N ILE A 567 24.25 -20.70 5.74
CA ILE A 567 23.82 -22.02 5.25
C ILE A 567 24.12 -22.15 3.76
N ALA A 568 23.91 -21.06 3.01
CA ALA A 568 24.29 -20.95 1.61
C ALA A 568 25.37 -19.86 1.45
N PRO A 569 26.32 -20.02 0.52
CA PRO A 569 27.25 -18.95 0.18
C PRO A 569 26.50 -17.79 -0.46
N LEU A 570 26.98 -16.56 -0.25
CA LEU A 570 26.47 -15.40 -0.99
C LEU A 570 26.69 -15.62 -2.49
N ASN A 571 25.62 -15.49 -3.27
CA ASN A 571 25.68 -15.51 -4.72
C ASN A 571 25.04 -14.24 -5.31
N PRO A 572 25.84 -13.28 -5.81
CA PRO A 572 25.34 -12.06 -6.43
C PRO A 572 24.49 -12.27 -7.69
N GLY A 573 24.65 -13.42 -8.36
CA GLY A 573 23.86 -13.81 -9.53
C GLY A 573 22.46 -14.35 -9.19
N ASP A 574 22.21 -14.64 -7.90
CA ASP A 574 20.98 -15.23 -7.37
C ASP A 574 20.58 -16.57 -8.04
N ASP A 575 21.52 -17.23 -8.74
CA ASP A 575 21.35 -18.50 -9.44
C ASP A 575 21.57 -19.70 -8.49
N TYR A 576 20.80 -19.74 -7.41
CA TYR A 576 20.85 -20.85 -6.46
C TYR A 576 20.19 -22.11 -7.03
N THR A 577 20.93 -23.22 -6.95
CA THR A 577 20.44 -24.55 -7.36
C THR A 577 19.27 -25.04 -6.49
N GLN A 578 18.42 -25.90 -7.04
CA GLN A 578 17.32 -26.52 -6.30
C GLN A 578 17.80 -27.25 -5.03
N ALA A 579 18.98 -27.89 -5.07
CA ALA A 579 19.56 -28.54 -3.90
C ALA A 579 19.91 -27.55 -2.78
N GLN A 580 20.44 -26.37 -3.13
CA GLN A 580 20.72 -25.31 -2.16
C GLN A 580 19.43 -24.74 -1.57
N GLN A 581 18.42 -24.49 -2.40
CA GLN A 581 17.11 -24.02 -1.94
C GLN A 581 16.49 -25.02 -0.95
N GLN A 582 16.50 -26.32 -1.29
CA GLN A 582 15.97 -27.37 -0.42
C GLN A 582 16.74 -27.50 0.89
N LEU A 583 18.08 -27.34 0.86
CA LEU A 583 18.92 -27.33 2.05
C LEU A 583 18.53 -26.19 2.99
N VAL A 584 18.41 -24.96 2.45
CA VAL A 584 18.02 -23.78 3.23
C VAL A 584 16.62 -23.96 3.81
N LEU A 585 15.66 -24.42 3.01
CA LEU A 585 14.29 -24.71 3.46
C LEU A 585 14.27 -25.72 4.61
N THR A 586 15.02 -26.82 4.49
CA THR A 586 15.12 -27.85 5.53
C THR A 586 15.67 -27.29 6.83
N LYS A 587 16.73 -26.47 6.75
CA LYS A 587 17.34 -25.82 7.92
C LYS A 587 16.42 -24.78 8.54
N PHE A 588 15.70 -24.03 7.72
CA PHE A 588 14.70 -23.06 8.16
C PHE A 588 13.58 -23.75 8.94
N ASN A 589 12.95 -24.77 8.35
CA ASN A 589 11.86 -25.51 8.99
C ASN A 589 12.29 -26.15 10.30
N LYS A 590 13.48 -26.76 10.35
CA LYS A 590 14.05 -27.31 11.59
C LYS A 590 14.11 -26.24 12.68
N ARG A 591 14.64 -25.05 12.36
CA ARG A 591 14.78 -23.97 13.33
C ARG A 591 13.44 -23.37 13.76
N THR A 592 12.46 -23.31 12.85
CA THR A 592 11.09 -22.90 13.17
C THR A 592 10.46 -23.86 14.17
N ILE A 593 10.61 -25.18 13.99
CA ILE A 593 10.11 -26.20 14.92
C ILE A 593 10.78 -26.04 16.30
N GLU A 594 12.10 -25.92 16.34
CA GLU A 594 12.85 -25.74 17.60
C GLU A 594 12.43 -24.46 18.33
N TYR A 595 12.17 -23.36 17.59
CA TYR A 595 11.69 -22.11 18.17
C TYR A 595 10.26 -22.20 18.71
N LEU A 596 9.35 -22.88 17.99
CA LEU A 596 7.99 -23.13 18.47
C LEU A 596 8.00 -23.97 19.75
N GLN A 597 8.79 -25.04 19.77
CA GLN A 597 8.97 -25.87 20.97
C GLN A 597 9.51 -25.03 22.14
N ALA A 598 10.55 -24.22 21.93
CA ALA A 598 11.11 -23.35 22.96
C ALA A 598 10.08 -22.34 23.49
N THR A 599 9.23 -21.79 22.62
CA THR A 599 8.15 -20.86 22.99
C THR A 599 7.07 -21.55 23.81
N GLU A 600 6.66 -22.76 23.43
CA GLU A 600 5.73 -23.59 24.20
C GLU A 600 6.30 -23.93 25.59
N PHE A 601 7.59 -24.30 25.66
CA PHE A 601 8.26 -24.56 26.94
C PHE A 601 8.37 -23.31 27.83
N ASN A 602 8.61 -22.14 27.24
CA ASN A 602 8.73 -20.87 27.98
C ASN A 602 7.36 -20.30 28.40
N SER A 603 6.29 -20.67 27.68
CA SER A 603 4.91 -20.28 28.00
C SER A 603 4.21 -21.27 28.93
N ALA A 604 4.77 -22.48 29.09
CA ALA A 604 4.31 -23.43 30.10
C ALA A 604 4.58 -22.85 31.50
N PRO A 605 3.60 -22.92 32.43
CA PRO A 605 3.86 -22.56 33.82
C PRO A 605 5.04 -23.40 34.33
N LEU A 606 6.05 -22.74 34.92
CA LEU A 606 7.21 -23.41 35.49
C LEU A 606 6.69 -24.57 36.36
N PRO A 607 7.02 -25.84 36.03
CA PRO A 607 6.54 -26.96 36.81
C PRO A 607 7.04 -26.77 38.24
N LYS A 608 6.11 -26.66 39.20
CA LYS A 608 6.50 -26.51 40.60
C LYS A 608 7.24 -27.78 40.98
N ARG A 609 8.35 -27.66 41.73
CA ARG A 609 9.14 -28.84 42.18
C ARG A 609 8.25 -29.90 42.86
N ALA A 610 7.21 -29.44 43.55
CA ALA A 610 6.14 -30.24 44.12
C ALA A 610 5.48 -31.19 43.12
N ASP A 611 5.09 -30.69 41.95
CA ASP A 611 4.38 -31.47 40.92
C ASP A 611 5.31 -32.49 40.25
N ILE A 612 6.58 -32.14 40.07
CA ILE A 612 7.62 -33.07 39.58
C ILE A 612 7.88 -34.17 40.63
N GLY A 613 7.99 -33.79 41.90
CA GLY A 613 8.19 -34.72 43.01
C GLY A 613 7.03 -35.70 43.16
N ALA A 614 5.79 -35.20 43.13
CA ALA A 614 4.59 -36.03 43.17
C ALA A 614 4.53 -36.99 41.97
N LYS A 615 4.88 -36.53 40.77
CA LYS A 615 4.96 -37.38 39.58
C LYS A 615 5.98 -38.50 39.72
N ASN A 616 7.21 -38.18 40.08
CA ASN A 616 8.27 -39.18 40.24
C ASN A 616 7.93 -40.18 41.34
N LEU A 617 7.27 -39.75 42.42
CA LEU A 617 6.82 -40.63 43.50
C LEU A 617 5.68 -41.55 43.05
N TYR A 618 4.72 -41.04 42.28
CA TYR A 618 3.64 -41.87 41.69
C TYR A 618 4.22 -42.97 40.79
N ASP A 619 5.20 -42.60 39.97
CA ASP A 619 5.87 -43.51 39.05
C ASP A 619 6.73 -44.53 39.82
N ALA A 620 7.51 -44.10 40.81
CA ALA A 620 8.38 -44.97 41.62
C ALA A 620 7.62 -45.96 42.51
N LEU A 621 6.44 -45.56 43.03
CA LEU A 621 5.55 -46.44 43.77
C LEU A 621 4.74 -47.38 42.86
N GLY A 622 4.93 -47.30 41.54
CA GLY A 622 4.32 -48.20 40.57
C GLY A 622 2.82 -47.97 40.35
N PHE A 623 2.27 -46.82 40.76
CA PHE A 623 0.83 -46.54 40.65
C PHE A 623 0.36 -46.20 39.23
N ASN A 624 1.26 -46.14 38.25
CA ASN A 624 0.89 -46.15 36.83
C ASN A 624 0.30 -47.51 36.38
N ASP A 625 0.56 -48.58 37.15
CA ASP A 625 0.00 -49.90 36.89
C ASP A 625 -1.33 -50.05 37.65
N LYS A 626 -2.39 -50.44 36.92
CA LYS A 626 -3.72 -50.73 37.46
C LYS A 626 -3.69 -51.79 38.56
N ALA A 627 -2.75 -52.73 38.51
CA ALA A 627 -2.58 -53.75 39.54
C ALA A 627 -2.27 -53.13 40.93
N ASN A 628 -1.66 -51.94 40.96
CA ASN A 628 -1.27 -51.26 42.19
C ASN A 628 -2.34 -50.25 42.69
N HIS A 629 -3.42 -50.04 41.94
CA HIS A 629 -4.48 -49.12 42.32
C HIS A 629 -5.16 -49.48 43.65
N PRO A 630 -5.38 -50.75 44.04
CA PRO A 630 -5.92 -51.08 45.37
C PRO A 630 -5.07 -50.54 46.53
N TYR A 631 -3.74 -50.51 46.37
CA TYR A 631 -2.81 -49.96 47.36
C TYR A 631 -2.86 -48.43 47.40
N LEU A 632 -2.89 -47.79 46.22
CA LEU A 632 -3.14 -46.34 46.11
C LEU A 632 -4.47 -45.97 46.79
N ASN A 633 -5.49 -46.81 46.62
CA ASN A 633 -6.81 -46.59 47.20
C ASN A 633 -6.80 -46.68 48.72
N SER A 634 -6.10 -47.68 49.26
CA SER A 634 -5.86 -47.83 50.70
C SER A 634 -5.06 -46.65 51.26
N LEU A 635 -4.03 -46.20 50.54
CA LEU A 635 -3.18 -45.06 50.93
C LEU A 635 -4.00 -43.76 51.04
N ILE A 636 -4.75 -43.41 49.98
CA ILE A 636 -5.60 -42.21 49.96
C ILE A 636 -6.70 -42.31 51.03
N SER A 637 -7.25 -43.51 51.25
CA SER A 637 -8.32 -43.72 52.25
C SER A 637 -7.85 -43.60 53.68
N LYS A 638 -6.65 -44.09 54.01
CA LYS A 638 -6.10 -44.01 55.37
C LYS A 638 -5.63 -42.60 55.73
N LEU A 639 -5.29 -41.79 54.73
CA LEU A 639 -4.66 -40.48 54.93
C LEU A 639 -5.61 -39.29 54.69
N GLY A 640 -6.79 -39.52 54.11
CA GLY A 640 -7.98 -38.65 54.16
C GLY A 640 -7.89 -37.31 53.40
N ILE A 641 -8.60 -37.21 52.27
CA ILE A 641 -8.88 -35.94 51.57
C ILE A 641 -10.18 -35.34 52.17
N ARG A 642 -10.18 -34.06 52.59
CA ARG A 642 -11.35 -33.48 53.28
C ARG A 642 -12.51 -33.20 52.30
N GLY A 643 -13.71 -33.64 52.66
CA GLY A 643 -14.96 -33.13 52.09
C GLY A 643 -15.54 -33.88 50.88
N ALA A 644 -14.87 -34.88 50.33
CA ALA A 644 -15.40 -35.72 49.25
C ALA A 644 -15.13 -37.21 49.52
N THR A 645 -16.07 -38.08 49.14
CA THR A 645 -15.78 -39.52 49.12
C THR A 645 -14.76 -39.80 48.03
N ILE A 646 -13.84 -40.74 48.30
CA ILE A 646 -12.70 -41.03 47.42
C ILE A 646 -13.17 -41.40 46.00
N GLU A 647 -14.29 -42.11 45.88
CA GLU A 647 -14.90 -42.44 44.60
C GLU A 647 -15.43 -41.22 43.84
N SER A 648 -16.10 -40.28 44.55
CA SER A 648 -16.57 -39.04 43.94
C SER A 648 -15.41 -38.22 43.41
N TYR A 649 -14.34 -38.09 44.21
CA TYR A 649 -13.17 -37.30 43.83
C TYR A 649 -12.38 -37.92 42.68
N ARG A 650 -12.27 -39.25 42.62
CA ARG A 650 -11.67 -39.97 41.47
C ARG A 650 -12.50 -39.83 40.21
N LYS A 651 -13.82 -39.90 40.31
CA LYS A 651 -14.72 -39.75 39.16
C LYS A 651 -14.61 -38.36 38.55
N GLU A 652 -14.36 -37.35 39.39
CA GLU A 652 -14.22 -35.96 38.98
C GLU A 652 -12.83 -35.61 38.42
N HIS A 653 -11.75 -36.10 39.04
CA HIS A 653 -10.38 -35.66 38.71
C HIS A 653 -9.46 -36.75 38.13
N GLY A 654 -9.83 -38.03 38.22
CA GLY A 654 -8.99 -39.16 37.83
C GLY A 654 -7.94 -39.55 38.90
N GLU A 655 -7.46 -40.80 38.84
CA GLU A 655 -6.59 -41.40 39.88
C GLU A 655 -5.25 -40.67 40.05
N LYS A 656 -4.63 -40.27 38.93
CA LYS A 656 -3.34 -39.56 38.93
C LYS A 656 -3.46 -38.15 39.52
N ALA A 657 -4.53 -37.42 39.19
CA ALA A 657 -4.76 -36.09 39.75
C ALA A 657 -5.17 -36.16 41.23
N ALA A 658 -5.94 -37.16 41.63
CA ALA A 658 -6.30 -37.39 43.04
C ALA A 658 -5.06 -37.64 43.90
N PHE A 659 -4.09 -38.43 43.41
CA PHE A 659 -2.80 -38.61 44.09
C PHE A 659 -1.99 -37.31 44.17
N TYR A 660 -1.89 -36.54 43.08
CA TYR A 660 -1.15 -35.28 43.08
C TYR A 660 -1.78 -34.24 44.01
N ALA A 661 -3.10 -34.12 44.02
CA ALA A 661 -3.83 -33.27 44.95
C ALA A 661 -3.59 -33.69 46.40
N PHE A 662 -3.60 -35.00 46.69
CA PHE A 662 -3.30 -35.54 48.01
C PHE A 662 -1.88 -35.16 48.49
N ILE A 663 -0.85 -35.40 47.66
CA ILE A 663 0.54 -35.06 48.00
C ILE A 663 0.69 -33.56 48.23
N ASN A 664 0.09 -32.74 47.36
CA ASN A 664 0.16 -31.29 47.47
C ASN A 664 -0.57 -30.77 48.73
N GLU A 665 -1.74 -31.32 49.10
CA GLU A 665 -2.51 -30.90 50.29
C GLU A 665 -1.89 -31.40 51.61
N LYS A 666 -1.45 -32.67 51.67
CA LYS A 666 -1.07 -33.32 52.93
C LYS A 666 0.43 -33.44 53.18
N CYS A 667 1.23 -33.58 52.14
CA CYS A 667 2.68 -33.75 52.28
C CYS A 667 3.44 -32.44 52.09
N ILE A 668 2.91 -31.51 51.30
CA ILE A 668 3.59 -30.25 50.96
C ILE A 668 2.93 -29.04 51.64
N GLY A 669 1.61 -29.08 51.89
CA GLY A 669 0.87 -28.03 52.60
C GLY A 669 1.08 -27.98 54.13
N ALA A 670 1.75 -28.97 54.74
CA ALA A 670 2.14 -28.90 56.15
C ALA A 670 3.36 -27.98 56.27
N ALA A 671 3.12 -26.70 56.58
CA ALA A 671 4.17 -25.75 56.92
C ALA A 671 4.94 -26.24 58.15
N PHE A 672 6.01 -26.99 57.93
CA PHE A 672 7.08 -27.06 58.92
C PHE A 672 7.75 -25.69 58.90
N TYR A 673 7.38 -24.82 59.85
CA TYR A 673 8.17 -23.66 60.21
C TYR A 673 9.50 -24.14 60.78
N ASN A 674 10.44 -24.50 59.90
CA ASN A 674 11.82 -24.70 60.27
C ASN A 674 12.43 -23.30 60.44
N LYS A 675 12.65 -22.89 61.68
CA LYS A 675 13.18 -21.55 62.02
C LYS A 675 14.62 -21.32 61.56
N ASP A 676 15.27 -22.32 60.95
CA ASP A 676 16.71 -22.32 60.69
C ASP A 676 17.11 -22.03 59.24
N PHE A 677 16.18 -21.70 58.34
CA PHE A 677 16.52 -21.27 56.96
C PHE A 677 15.85 -19.94 56.58
N PRO A 678 16.57 -18.80 56.70
CA PRO A 678 16.10 -17.54 56.16
C PRO A 678 16.50 -17.43 54.68
N GLY A 679 15.53 -17.55 53.78
CA GLY A 679 15.73 -17.30 52.35
C GLY A 679 14.39 -17.12 51.63
N PRO A 680 14.32 -16.35 50.53
CA PRO A 680 13.07 -15.83 49.94
C PRO A 680 12.21 -16.88 49.19
N TYR A 681 12.45 -18.17 49.43
CA TYR A 681 11.70 -19.28 48.84
C TYR A 681 11.23 -20.29 49.89
N SER A 682 10.85 -19.81 51.09
CA SER A 682 9.94 -20.53 51.97
C SER A 682 8.49 -20.35 51.50
#